data_AF-A0A954V5J7-F1
#
_entry.id   AF-A0A954V5J7-F1
#
_cell.length_a   1.000
_cell.length_b   1.000
_cell.length_c   1.000
_cell.angle_alpha   90.00
_cell.angle_beta   90.00
_cell.angle_gamma   90.00
#
_symmetry.space_group_name_H-M   'P 1'
#
loop_
_entity.id
_entity.type
_entity.pdbx_description
1 polymer ?
#
loop_
_entity_poly.entity_id
_entity_poly.type
_entity_poly.pdbx_seq_one_letter_code
_entity_poly.pdbx_strand_id
1 'polypeptide(L)'
;LGQYVFAPPIAQQSLSSPAIDASDIRLDLALPEAADNLLANASFELGLAGWSTNVEAGTGGDATTSFLGERQFVSGATPLSFSTQVVDLLAKGFAVSDLDSGDLRAVFSVRLRDVDPNTPSNSSVSLQPQDASGAALGARLVAVATRAVNGRWELVGDDLLLPIGTRKLEFRIQSTRLTGSGANPGRFDHAMLRLVSEKHGVDMGSFGETADDVDTLPSRPAIVLRFPDLYTDWERDRPREILWDTFGNQSDSAVTIRLLSDGPHGPQLVTTIASGTEDDGRFTWIPSNDGVDFGTYGLRIEVQLVGEIYAIDRSIESFTVPENTTTYYVNDQDLANDQFTSAVGDNRNTGKLADRPKPLPNNVLRVYSLGAGDTLFTDTGSYPLFDPTVLSNIVGIGDDEGFLWTGPESSVASASLYHVHPDTVAPLVELNDADSVTIRDLVLDNEQRGLYVHSGSTRFTGENLSLSGHSLDGILIEDNAESTTLRNLLVADNGRYGIYVTSPIDEISGSIIRNNVARGIYATNQEGLLVDGNTIQNHLEYGIYLTGVAGELSTLSNNVVSVTDRGIYADADDGTVQIVGNHVFDNRVHGIQGEFSVDVRLNTVHGNVDRGIIVDCGGSVRENVVFENSVGIQLGFRQSGSATNNRVYANASTGILAYRSSSIQGNTVYSNLVGIFGAQVFPAPFTGVIANNLVYASRDLAIRVDRGQNASIANNTIQQIGGLAVRFGEQSQGLSLVNNILWLENATGIEVATNSQVGFASDYNLIHLLDQSVLGRWQNVNRPTLISWQNTTFTDSASITQDPLFADPDGNDNVLGYVDSLQDGRDDDFHLLSRDGRQTGSLTPVFDIALGIAVPLASVEVFDAVQSPAIDRGNATSSFGNEPDPNGGFINLGAYGNTPHASKSPTE
;
A
#
# COMPACT_ATOMS: atom_id res chain seq x y z
N LEU A 1 -38.41 41.72 -59.86
CA LEU A 1 -38.34 40.58 -58.93
C LEU A 1 -37.31 39.62 -59.50
N GLY A 2 -36.04 39.80 -59.12
CA GLY A 2 -34.94 38.96 -59.59
C GLY A 2 -35.00 37.61 -58.89
N GLN A 3 -35.02 36.52 -59.66
CA GLN A 3 -34.87 35.17 -59.13
C GLN A 3 -33.43 35.01 -58.66
N TYR A 4 -33.24 35.00 -57.33
CA TYR A 4 -32.02 34.48 -56.74
C TYR A 4 -32.07 32.96 -56.87
N VAL A 5 -31.24 32.41 -57.75
CA VAL A 5 -30.87 31.00 -57.70
C VAL A 5 -29.82 30.89 -56.61
N PHE A 6 -30.14 30.22 -55.50
CA PHE A 6 -29.11 29.81 -54.55
C PHE A 6 -28.14 28.88 -55.30
N ALA A 7 -26.85 29.20 -55.28
CA ALA A 7 -25.82 28.28 -55.76
C ALA A 7 -25.93 26.96 -54.98
N PRO A 8 -25.62 25.80 -55.60
CA PRO A 8 -25.44 24.57 -54.85
C PRO A 8 -24.41 24.78 -53.72
N PRO A 9 -24.53 24.08 -52.57
CA PRO A 9 -23.64 24.26 -51.42
C PRO A 9 -22.18 24.29 -51.86
N ILE A 10 -21.49 25.38 -51.51
CA ILE A 10 -20.20 25.75 -52.09
C ILE A 10 -19.11 25.22 -51.16
N ALA A 11 -18.42 24.16 -51.60
CA ALA A 11 -17.46 23.39 -50.80
C ALA A 11 -18.12 22.77 -49.56
N GLN A 12 -17.83 21.51 -49.28
CA GLN A 12 -18.32 20.83 -48.10
C GLN A 12 -17.58 21.34 -46.84
N GLN A 13 -17.68 22.64 -46.58
CA GLN A 13 -17.13 23.27 -45.38
C GLN A 13 -17.81 22.65 -44.17
N SER A 14 -17.20 22.73 -42.99
CA SER A 14 -17.81 22.35 -41.70
C SER A 14 -19.15 23.06 -41.37
N LEU A 15 -19.61 23.98 -42.25
CA LEU A 15 -20.95 24.60 -42.27
C LEU A 15 -21.96 23.93 -43.23
N SER A 16 -21.54 22.89 -43.94
CA SER A 16 -22.34 21.92 -44.68
C SER A 16 -22.45 20.62 -43.87
N SER A 17 -23.04 19.55 -44.41
CA SER A 17 -23.23 18.30 -43.65
C SER A 17 -21.88 17.80 -43.12
N PRO A 18 -21.64 17.74 -41.80
CA PRO A 18 -20.35 17.36 -41.22
C PRO A 18 -20.03 15.87 -41.39
N ALA A 19 -20.91 15.13 -42.05
CA ALA A 19 -20.80 13.71 -42.28
C ALA A 19 -20.27 13.36 -43.67
N ILE A 20 -20.05 14.33 -44.58
CA ILE A 20 -19.55 14.02 -45.92
C ILE A 20 -18.02 14.11 -45.91
N ASP A 21 -17.33 13.12 -46.47
CA ASP A 21 -15.85 13.02 -46.56
C ASP A 21 -15.12 13.16 -45.20
N ALA A 22 -15.84 12.96 -44.09
CA ALA A 22 -15.39 13.24 -42.73
C ALA A 22 -15.02 11.98 -41.93
N SER A 23 -15.20 10.79 -42.50
CA SER A 23 -14.91 9.50 -41.87
C SER A 23 -13.44 9.11 -42.02
N ASP A 24 -13.06 8.04 -41.33
CA ASP A 24 -11.72 7.47 -41.38
C ASP A 24 -11.55 6.61 -42.64
N ILE A 25 -10.66 7.00 -43.55
CA ILE A 25 -10.38 6.26 -44.79
C ILE A 25 -9.74 4.88 -44.54
N ARG A 26 -9.27 4.61 -43.32
CA ARG A 26 -8.65 3.34 -42.93
C ARG A 26 -9.67 2.25 -42.60
N LEU A 27 -10.97 2.54 -42.63
CA LEU A 27 -12.03 1.56 -42.37
C LEU A 27 -11.87 0.32 -43.26
N ASP A 28 -11.80 -0.85 -42.62
CA ASP A 28 -11.35 -2.11 -43.21
C ASP A 28 -12.47 -3.15 -43.37
N LEU A 29 -13.61 -2.98 -42.69
CA LEU A 29 -14.69 -3.98 -42.64
C LEU A 29 -15.81 -3.79 -43.67
N ALA A 30 -15.96 -2.60 -44.24
CA ALA A 30 -17.10 -2.25 -45.10
C ALA A 30 -16.71 -2.01 -46.57
N LEU A 31 -15.47 -2.34 -46.94
CA LEU A 31 -14.89 -2.05 -48.25
C LEU A 31 -15.68 -2.71 -49.39
N PRO A 32 -15.84 -2.05 -50.56
CA PRO A 32 -16.52 -2.63 -51.70
C PRO A 32 -15.71 -3.79 -52.30
N GLU A 33 -16.37 -4.70 -53.02
CA GLU A 33 -15.69 -5.85 -53.68
C GLU A 33 -14.59 -5.42 -54.67
N ALA A 34 -14.61 -4.15 -55.12
CA ALA A 34 -13.61 -3.57 -56.01
C ALA A 34 -12.36 -2.99 -55.30
N ALA A 35 -12.32 -2.94 -53.96
CA ALA A 35 -11.18 -2.44 -53.19
C ALA A 35 -10.14 -3.56 -52.99
N ASP A 36 -9.25 -3.73 -53.98
CA ASP A 36 -8.21 -4.75 -53.94
C ASP A 36 -7.14 -4.43 -52.86
N ASN A 37 -7.07 -5.26 -51.82
CA ASN A 37 -5.95 -5.24 -50.88
C ASN A 37 -4.67 -5.73 -51.58
N LEU A 38 -3.64 -4.89 -51.59
CA LEU A 38 -2.39 -5.15 -52.29
C LEU A 38 -1.51 -6.18 -51.57
N LEU A 39 -1.73 -6.41 -50.28
CA LEU A 39 -1.02 -7.40 -49.48
C LEU A 39 -1.49 -8.82 -49.80
N ALA A 40 -0.56 -9.77 -49.90
CA ALA A 40 -0.91 -11.17 -49.93
C ALA A 40 -1.14 -11.68 -48.50
N ASN A 41 -2.14 -12.56 -48.31
CA ASN A 41 -2.39 -13.23 -47.03
C ASN A 41 -2.47 -12.24 -45.84
N ALA A 42 -3.25 -11.18 -46.02
CA ALA A 42 -3.26 -10.04 -45.10
C ALA A 42 -3.87 -10.34 -43.72
N SER A 43 -4.67 -11.42 -43.62
CA SER A 43 -5.25 -11.94 -42.37
C SER A 43 -4.48 -13.13 -41.77
N PHE A 44 -3.31 -13.51 -42.32
CA PHE A 44 -2.49 -14.62 -41.81
C PHE A 44 -3.15 -16.02 -41.80
N GLU A 45 -4.31 -16.19 -42.45
CA GLU A 45 -5.03 -17.47 -42.54
C GLU A 45 -4.22 -18.55 -43.26
N LEU A 46 -3.37 -18.17 -44.22
CA LEU A 46 -2.44 -19.06 -44.91
C LEU A 46 -1.08 -19.14 -44.21
N GLY A 47 -1.04 -18.91 -42.89
CA GLY A 47 0.18 -18.90 -42.10
C GLY A 47 1.01 -17.64 -42.38
N LEU A 48 2.33 -17.79 -42.43
CA LEU A 48 3.26 -16.68 -42.77
C LEU A 48 3.58 -16.62 -44.27
N ALA A 49 2.83 -17.32 -45.12
CA ALA A 49 3.05 -17.30 -46.57
C ALA A 49 2.93 -15.87 -47.10
N GLY A 50 3.92 -15.44 -47.89
CA GLY A 50 4.00 -14.08 -48.44
C GLY A 50 4.67 -13.05 -47.53
N TRP A 51 4.87 -13.36 -46.24
CA TRP A 51 5.46 -12.44 -45.26
C TRP A 51 6.93 -12.78 -44.96
N SER A 52 7.76 -11.75 -44.77
CA SER A 52 9.08 -11.87 -44.15
C SER A 52 8.98 -11.51 -42.68
N THR A 53 9.38 -12.41 -41.79
CA THR A 53 9.16 -12.28 -40.34
C THR A 53 10.43 -12.54 -39.54
N ASN A 54 10.40 -12.27 -38.24
CA ASN A 54 11.43 -12.80 -37.33
C ASN A 54 11.40 -14.34 -37.28
N VAL A 55 12.53 -14.95 -36.92
CA VAL A 55 12.75 -16.42 -37.01
C VAL A 55 11.76 -17.23 -36.16
N GLU A 56 11.34 -16.69 -35.02
CA GLU A 56 10.45 -17.36 -34.06
C GLU A 56 8.96 -16.99 -34.24
N ALA A 57 8.65 -16.17 -35.24
CA ALA A 57 7.27 -15.82 -35.53
C ALA A 57 6.47 -17.04 -35.99
N GLY A 58 5.17 -17.02 -35.71
CA GLY A 58 4.23 -18.03 -36.17
C GLY A 58 2.84 -17.46 -36.36
N THR A 59 1.89 -18.36 -36.60
CA THR A 59 0.46 -18.04 -36.56
C THR A 59 -0.24 -18.92 -35.55
N GLY A 60 -1.23 -18.37 -34.85
CA GLY A 60 -2.05 -19.09 -33.86
C GLY A 60 -3.42 -18.43 -33.72
N GLY A 61 -4.17 -18.76 -32.69
CA GLY A 61 -5.53 -18.24 -32.47
C GLY A 61 -6.63 -19.19 -32.93
N ASP A 62 -7.86 -18.70 -32.87
CA ASP A 62 -9.12 -19.32 -33.30
C ASP A 62 -10.17 -18.22 -33.56
N ALA A 63 -11.40 -18.62 -33.94
CA ALA A 63 -12.50 -17.70 -34.21
C ALA A 63 -12.95 -16.82 -33.04
N THR A 64 -12.51 -17.10 -31.81
CA THR A 64 -12.83 -16.29 -30.62
C THR A 64 -11.71 -15.33 -30.24
N THR A 65 -10.50 -15.59 -30.71
CA THR A 65 -9.31 -14.84 -30.34
C THR A 65 -8.76 -14.01 -31.49
N SER A 66 -8.85 -14.45 -32.74
CA SER A 66 -8.48 -13.65 -33.91
C SER A 66 -9.49 -12.53 -34.15
N PHE A 67 -9.08 -11.45 -34.83
CA PHE A 67 -10.00 -10.38 -35.20
C PHE A 67 -10.94 -10.84 -36.30
N LEU A 68 -10.39 -11.49 -37.33
CA LEU A 68 -11.15 -12.09 -38.41
C LEU A 68 -10.60 -13.49 -38.71
N GLY A 69 -11.48 -14.46 -38.98
CA GLY A 69 -11.08 -15.81 -39.34
C GLY A 69 -10.66 -16.64 -38.13
N GLU A 70 -9.71 -17.57 -38.31
CA GLU A 70 -9.27 -18.52 -37.29
C GLU A 70 -7.79 -18.36 -36.91
N ARG A 71 -7.05 -17.44 -37.55
CA ARG A 71 -5.60 -17.28 -37.34
C ARG A 71 -5.20 -15.81 -37.25
N GLN A 72 -4.10 -15.59 -36.56
CA GLN A 72 -3.46 -14.29 -36.38
C GLN A 72 -1.94 -14.50 -36.27
N PHE A 73 -1.16 -13.44 -36.48
CA PHE A 73 0.28 -13.44 -36.27
C PHE A 73 0.62 -13.54 -34.77
N VAL A 74 1.69 -14.30 -34.45
CA VAL A 74 2.21 -14.49 -33.09
C VAL A 74 3.72 -14.20 -33.07
N SER A 75 4.14 -13.33 -32.15
CA SER A 75 5.45 -12.67 -32.15
C SER A 75 6.67 -13.53 -31.77
N GLY A 76 6.48 -14.65 -31.06
CA GLY A 76 7.57 -15.51 -30.56
C GLY A 76 8.23 -15.00 -29.27
N ALA A 77 9.43 -15.49 -28.92
CA ALA A 77 10.11 -15.18 -27.65
C ALA A 77 11.06 -13.97 -27.73
N THR A 78 11.44 -13.53 -28.93
CA THR A 78 12.27 -12.36 -29.13
C THR A 78 11.57 -11.06 -28.70
N PRO A 79 12.25 -10.13 -27.99
CA PRO A 79 11.65 -8.86 -27.58
C PRO A 79 11.12 -8.02 -28.75
N LEU A 80 11.82 -8.04 -29.89
CA LEU A 80 11.40 -7.42 -31.13
C LEU A 80 10.80 -8.48 -32.07
N SER A 81 9.58 -8.26 -32.55
CA SER A 81 8.94 -9.07 -33.58
C SER A 81 8.44 -8.20 -34.73
N PHE A 82 8.45 -8.74 -35.95
CA PHE A 82 8.00 -8.02 -37.13
C PHE A 82 7.44 -8.95 -38.21
N SER A 83 6.62 -8.37 -39.07
CA SER A 83 6.15 -8.96 -40.33
C SER A 83 6.23 -7.92 -41.44
N THR A 84 6.79 -8.25 -42.59
CA THR A 84 7.04 -7.31 -43.70
C THR A 84 6.67 -7.89 -45.06
N GLN A 85 6.04 -7.07 -45.90
CA GLN A 85 5.79 -7.34 -47.32
C GLN A 85 6.23 -6.14 -48.17
N VAL A 86 6.89 -6.41 -49.29
CA VAL A 86 7.22 -5.40 -50.29
C VAL A 86 6.31 -5.61 -51.50
N VAL A 87 5.46 -4.63 -51.77
CA VAL A 87 4.51 -4.65 -52.88
C VAL A 87 5.13 -3.91 -54.08
N ASP A 88 5.27 -4.60 -55.20
CA ASP A 88 5.67 -4.00 -56.48
C ASP A 88 4.41 -3.52 -57.23
N LEU A 89 4.28 -2.19 -57.38
CA LEU A 89 3.08 -1.57 -57.93
C LEU A 89 2.94 -1.82 -59.44
N LEU A 90 4.06 -1.91 -60.18
CA LEU A 90 4.00 -2.22 -61.61
C LEU A 90 3.54 -3.68 -61.82
N ALA A 91 4.01 -4.60 -60.97
CA ALA A 91 3.57 -5.99 -61.00
C ALA A 91 2.09 -6.16 -60.60
N LYS A 92 1.54 -5.23 -59.81
CA LYS A 92 0.12 -5.15 -59.46
C LYS A 92 -0.75 -4.47 -60.53
N GLY A 93 -0.14 -3.99 -61.63
CA GLY A 93 -0.86 -3.50 -62.81
C GLY A 93 -0.98 -1.97 -62.91
N PHE A 94 -0.37 -1.20 -62.01
CA PHE A 94 -0.39 0.26 -62.05
C PHE A 94 0.53 0.81 -63.16
N ALA A 95 0.06 1.81 -63.92
CA ALA A 95 0.88 2.45 -64.94
C ALA A 95 1.80 3.51 -64.32
N VAL A 96 2.97 3.71 -64.94
CA VAL A 96 3.96 4.73 -64.49
C VAL A 96 3.36 6.13 -64.48
N SER A 97 2.54 6.47 -65.47
CA SER A 97 1.86 7.78 -65.55
C SER A 97 0.95 8.05 -64.35
N ASP A 98 0.34 7.01 -63.80
CA ASP A 98 -0.63 7.14 -62.72
C ASP A 98 0.11 7.22 -61.38
N LEU A 99 1.16 6.42 -61.21
CA LEU A 99 2.03 6.47 -60.02
C LEU A 99 2.82 7.78 -59.90
N ASP A 100 3.14 8.43 -61.03
CA ASP A 100 3.85 9.71 -61.06
C ASP A 100 2.90 10.91 -61.20
N SER A 101 1.59 10.71 -61.05
CA SER A 101 0.59 11.78 -61.21
C SER A 101 0.59 12.81 -60.08
N GLY A 102 1.00 12.40 -58.87
CA GLY A 102 0.75 13.16 -57.64
C GLY A 102 -0.61 12.87 -57.01
N ASP A 103 -1.51 12.17 -57.72
CA ASP A 103 -2.93 12.08 -57.36
C ASP A 103 -3.31 10.78 -56.61
N LEU A 104 -2.34 9.97 -56.16
CA LEU A 104 -2.61 8.69 -55.51
C LEU A 104 -2.18 8.71 -54.05
N ARG A 105 -3.03 8.18 -53.16
CA ARG A 105 -2.72 7.95 -51.76
C ARG A 105 -2.62 6.47 -51.46
N ALA A 106 -1.61 6.09 -50.69
CA ALA A 106 -1.51 4.76 -50.11
C ALA A 106 -2.14 4.76 -48.72
N VAL A 107 -3.28 4.07 -48.58
CA VAL A 107 -3.97 3.90 -47.30
C VAL A 107 -3.58 2.54 -46.74
N PHE A 108 -3.12 2.51 -45.49
CA PHE A 108 -2.63 1.29 -44.87
C PHE A 108 -3.08 1.17 -43.42
N SER A 109 -3.44 -0.04 -43.01
CA SER A 109 -3.87 -0.31 -41.63
C SER A 109 -3.65 -1.76 -41.24
N VAL A 110 -3.78 -2.05 -39.95
CA VAL A 110 -3.72 -3.39 -39.37
C VAL A 110 -4.43 -3.41 -38.02
N ARG A 111 -4.96 -4.55 -37.63
CA ARG A 111 -5.47 -4.78 -36.28
C ARG A 111 -4.33 -5.25 -35.38
N LEU A 112 -4.08 -4.49 -34.31
CA LEU A 112 -3.04 -4.79 -33.31
C LEU A 112 -3.69 -5.03 -31.94
N ARG A 113 -3.10 -5.93 -31.15
CA ARG A 113 -3.42 -6.09 -29.73
C ARG A 113 -2.25 -6.63 -28.94
N ASP A 114 -2.28 -6.43 -27.62
CA ASP A 114 -1.44 -7.15 -26.67
C ASP A 114 -2.29 -8.15 -25.88
N VAL A 115 -1.77 -9.36 -25.67
CA VAL A 115 -2.51 -10.43 -24.98
C VAL A 115 -2.07 -10.65 -23.52
N ASP A 116 -1.08 -9.91 -23.04
CA ASP A 116 -0.61 -10.01 -21.67
C ASP A 116 -0.40 -8.61 -21.07
N PRO A 117 -1.23 -8.19 -20.08
CA PRO A 117 -1.11 -6.90 -19.43
C PRO A 117 0.18 -6.75 -18.62
N ASN A 118 0.82 -7.85 -18.22
CA ASN A 118 2.00 -7.82 -17.35
C ASN A 118 3.32 -7.73 -18.13
N THR A 119 3.29 -7.87 -19.46
CA THR A 119 4.49 -7.82 -20.31
C THR A 119 4.30 -6.89 -21.53
N PRO A 120 3.86 -5.63 -21.33
CA PRO A 120 3.37 -4.75 -22.40
C PRO A 120 4.33 -4.59 -23.59
N SER A 121 3.77 -4.31 -24.77
CA SER A 121 4.54 -4.07 -25.99
C SER A 121 4.14 -2.78 -26.70
N ASN A 122 5.12 -2.16 -27.38
CA ASN A 122 4.86 -1.09 -28.33
C ASN A 122 4.74 -1.68 -29.73
N SER A 123 3.50 -1.69 -30.23
CA SER A 123 3.16 -2.17 -31.57
C SER A 123 2.91 -1.01 -32.53
N SER A 124 3.35 -1.17 -33.77
CA SER A 124 3.25 -0.16 -34.81
C SER A 124 3.14 -0.80 -36.20
N VAL A 125 2.61 -0.03 -37.14
CA VAL A 125 2.63 -0.33 -38.56
C VAL A 125 3.28 0.83 -39.30
N SER A 126 4.00 0.51 -40.36
CA SER A 126 4.74 1.50 -41.13
C SER A 126 4.74 1.22 -42.62
N LEU A 127 4.85 2.30 -43.38
CA LEU A 127 4.91 2.27 -44.83
C LEU A 127 6.12 3.07 -45.33
N GLN A 128 6.92 2.47 -46.20
CA GLN A 128 8.04 3.14 -46.86
C GLN A 128 7.90 3.07 -48.38
N PRO A 129 7.70 4.22 -49.05
CA PRO A 129 7.82 4.33 -50.49
C PRO A 129 9.25 4.07 -50.95
N GLN A 130 9.40 3.35 -52.05
CA GLN A 130 10.69 3.02 -52.66
C GLN A 130 10.64 3.19 -54.18
N ASP A 131 11.77 3.57 -54.77
CA ASP A 131 11.95 3.62 -56.22
C ASP A 131 12.09 2.21 -56.83
N ALA A 132 12.30 2.14 -58.15
CA ALA A 132 12.47 0.86 -58.85
C ALA A 132 13.66 0.03 -58.32
N SER A 133 14.73 0.68 -57.85
CA SER A 133 15.94 0.06 -57.30
C SER A 133 15.76 -0.45 -55.87
N GLY A 134 14.69 -0.02 -55.17
CA GLY A 134 14.45 -0.28 -53.76
C GLY A 134 15.01 0.80 -52.82
N ALA A 135 15.48 1.93 -53.36
CA ALA A 135 15.91 3.06 -52.55
C ALA A 135 14.68 3.79 -51.97
N ALA A 136 14.76 4.16 -50.68
CA ALA A 136 13.67 4.86 -49.99
C ALA A 136 13.42 6.25 -50.60
N LEU A 137 12.14 6.57 -50.80
CA LEU A 137 11.65 7.88 -51.18
C LEU A 137 10.92 8.48 -49.98
N GLY A 138 11.43 9.59 -49.46
CA GLY A 138 10.89 10.26 -48.28
C GLY A 138 11.08 9.49 -46.97
N ALA A 139 10.50 10.04 -45.90
CA ALA A 139 10.51 9.42 -44.58
C ALA A 139 9.55 8.21 -44.53
N ARG A 140 9.87 7.24 -43.68
CA ARG A 140 8.95 6.15 -43.33
C ARG A 140 7.80 6.72 -42.51
N LEU A 141 6.57 6.49 -42.94
CA LEU A 141 5.40 6.79 -42.14
C LEU A 141 5.18 5.67 -41.12
N VAL A 142 4.96 6.02 -39.85
CA VAL A 142 4.80 5.06 -38.75
C VAL A 142 3.55 5.45 -37.96
N ALA A 143 2.57 4.56 -37.94
CA ALA A 143 1.42 4.63 -37.04
C ALA A 143 1.66 3.70 -35.86
N VAL A 144 1.54 4.24 -34.65
CA VAL A 144 1.78 3.53 -33.39
C VAL A 144 0.44 3.26 -32.71
N ALA A 145 0.29 2.08 -32.10
CA ALA A 145 -0.87 1.78 -31.26
C ALA A 145 -0.92 2.75 -30.08
N THR A 146 -2.09 3.30 -29.80
CA THR A 146 -2.25 4.43 -28.87
C THR A 146 -2.29 4.03 -27.39
N ARG A 147 -2.36 2.72 -27.07
CA ARG A 147 -2.35 2.18 -25.70
C ARG A 147 -1.66 0.82 -25.61
N ALA A 148 -1.16 0.46 -24.43
CA ALA A 148 -0.92 -0.93 -24.04
C ALA A 148 -2.30 -1.65 -23.98
N VAL A 149 -2.72 -2.21 -25.11
CA VAL A 149 -4.06 -2.74 -25.33
C VAL A 149 -4.21 -4.11 -24.67
N ASN A 150 -4.73 -4.14 -23.45
CA ASN A 150 -5.08 -5.36 -22.70
C ASN A 150 -6.25 -6.11 -23.38
N GLY A 151 -5.96 -6.93 -24.39
CA GLY A 151 -6.89 -7.88 -25.00
C GLY A 151 -7.84 -7.35 -26.08
N ARG A 152 -7.87 -6.04 -26.36
CA ARG A 152 -8.72 -5.45 -27.43
C ARG A 152 -7.94 -5.25 -28.73
N TRP A 153 -8.57 -5.52 -29.87
CA TRP A 153 -8.06 -5.17 -31.20
C TRP A 153 -8.25 -3.68 -31.50
N GLU A 154 -7.14 -2.98 -31.75
CA GLU A 154 -7.07 -1.60 -32.20
C GLU A 154 -6.80 -1.55 -33.71
N LEU A 155 -7.49 -0.67 -34.44
CA LEU A 155 -7.17 -0.37 -35.85
C LEU A 155 -6.06 0.69 -35.86
N VAL A 156 -4.88 0.32 -36.36
CA VAL A 156 -3.72 1.20 -36.42
C VAL A 156 -3.28 1.32 -37.86
N GLY A 157 -3.03 2.53 -38.33
CA GLY A 157 -2.74 2.81 -39.72
C GLY A 157 -2.60 4.29 -39.99
N ASP A 158 -2.28 4.64 -41.22
CA ASP A 158 -2.21 6.01 -41.70
C ASP A 158 -2.45 6.02 -43.22
N ASP A 159 -2.44 7.19 -43.84
CA ASP A 159 -2.38 7.34 -45.28
C ASP A 159 -1.24 8.26 -45.73
N LEU A 160 -0.79 8.07 -46.97
CA LEU A 160 0.36 8.78 -47.52
C LEU A 160 0.11 9.14 -48.98
N LEU A 161 0.22 10.43 -49.32
CA LEU A 161 0.30 10.85 -50.72
C LEU A 161 1.56 10.26 -51.36
N LEU A 162 1.39 9.56 -52.47
CA LEU A 162 2.43 8.74 -53.07
C LEU A 162 3.52 9.63 -53.69
N PRO A 163 4.78 9.58 -53.21
CA PRO A 163 5.84 10.40 -53.80
C PRO A 163 6.10 10.02 -55.25
N ILE A 164 6.29 11.01 -56.12
CA ILE A 164 6.65 10.79 -57.54
C ILE A 164 7.91 9.91 -57.62
N GLY A 165 7.88 8.90 -58.50
CA GLY A 165 8.95 7.92 -58.64
C GLY A 165 8.75 6.64 -57.81
N THR A 166 7.71 6.56 -56.97
CA THR A 166 7.42 5.35 -56.20
C THR A 166 7.05 4.19 -57.13
N ARG A 167 7.72 3.05 -56.93
CA ARG A 167 7.44 1.79 -57.65
C ARG A 167 7.19 0.62 -56.71
N LYS A 168 7.64 0.72 -55.46
CA LYS A 168 7.44 -0.30 -54.44
C LYS A 168 6.99 0.34 -53.13
N LEU A 169 6.19 -0.38 -52.37
CA LEU A 169 5.77 -0.03 -51.02
C LEU A 169 6.21 -1.14 -50.06
N GLU A 170 7.08 -0.83 -49.10
CA GLU A 170 7.40 -1.73 -48.00
C GLU A 170 6.42 -1.47 -46.84
N PHE A 171 5.53 -2.43 -46.61
CA PHE A 171 4.60 -2.44 -45.49
C PHE A 171 5.17 -3.31 -44.37
N ARG A 172 5.34 -2.74 -43.18
CA ARG A 172 5.97 -3.41 -42.04
C ARG A 172 5.17 -3.20 -40.76
N ILE A 173 4.80 -4.31 -40.13
CA ILE A 173 4.22 -4.34 -38.79
C ILE A 173 5.34 -4.75 -37.82
N GLN A 174 5.40 -4.11 -36.65
CA GLN A 174 6.42 -4.37 -35.64
C GLN A 174 5.84 -4.26 -34.24
N SER A 175 6.29 -5.13 -33.34
CA SER A 175 6.02 -5.06 -31.90
C SER A 175 7.31 -5.20 -31.11
N THR A 176 7.47 -4.40 -30.06
CA THR A 176 8.62 -4.43 -29.14
C THR A 176 8.13 -4.59 -27.70
N ARG A 177 8.47 -5.70 -27.05
CA ARG A 177 8.18 -5.91 -25.62
C ARG A 177 9.01 -4.94 -24.77
N LEU A 178 8.35 -4.21 -23.88
CA LEU A 178 8.94 -3.13 -23.09
C LEU A 178 9.59 -3.66 -21.80
N THR A 179 8.90 -4.55 -21.08
CA THR A 179 9.33 -5.04 -19.77
C THR A 179 9.11 -6.55 -19.60
N GLY A 180 9.59 -7.12 -18.48
CA GLY A 180 9.41 -8.54 -18.12
C GLY A 180 10.38 -9.52 -18.78
N SER A 181 10.11 -10.81 -18.65
CA SER A 181 10.81 -11.90 -19.36
C SER A 181 9.79 -12.84 -19.98
N GLY A 182 9.96 -13.27 -21.23
CA GLY A 182 9.01 -14.16 -21.90
C GLY A 182 8.69 -13.74 -23.33
N ALA A 183 7.58 -14.29 -23.85
CA ALA A 183 7.10 -14.03 -25.21
C ALA A 183 6.68 -12.58 -25.39
N ASN A 184 6.85 -12.04 -26.59
CA ASN A 184 6.29 -10.75 -26.94
C ASN A 184 4.75 -10.89 -27.05
N PRO A 185 3.96 -10.08 -26.33
CA PRO A 185 2.50 -10.22 -26.30
C PRO A 185 1.81 -9.66 -27.56
N GLY A 186 2.51 -8.94 -28.43
CA GLY A 186 1.93 -8.35 -29.63
C GLY A 186 1.33 -9.40 -30.57
N ARG A 187 0.11 -9.14 -31.04
CA ARG A 187 -0.59 -9.92 -32.07
C ARG A 187 -1.05 -9.00 -33.18
N PHE A 188 -0.94 -9.50 -34.42
CA PHE A 188 -1.33 -8.77 -35.63
C PHE A 188 -2.37 -9.57 -36.40
N ASP A 189 -3.38 -8.89 -36.93
CA ASP A 189 -4.38 -9.50 -37.78
C ASP A 189 -4.95 -8.45 -38.76
N HIS A 190 -5.62 -8.91 -39.82
CA HIS A 190 -6.41 -8.10 -40.73
C HIS A 190 -5.68 -6.84 -41.24
N ALA A 191 -4.53 -7.05 -41.88
CA ALA A 191 -3.76 -5.96 -42.49
C ALA A 191 -4.38 -5.49 -43.81
N MET A 192 -4.19 -4.21 -44.15
CA MET A 192 -4.66 -3.60 -45.38
C MET A 192 -3.59 -2.67 -45.96
N LEU A 193 -3.42 -2.73 -47.29
CA LEU A 193 -2.76 -1.69 -48.08
C LEU A 193 -3.53 -1.53 -49.39
N ARG A 194 -3.97 -0.31 -49.70
CA ARG A 194 -4.65 0.02 -50.96
C ARG A 194 -4.14 1.34 -51.53
N LEU A 195 -4.28 1.51 -52.84
CA LEU A 195 -4.09 2.80 -53.49
C LEU A 195 -5.47 3.38 -53.82
N VAL A 196 -5.68 4.63 -53.42
CA VAL A 196 -6.91 5.39 -53.69
C VAL A 196 -6.55 6.71 -54.38
N SER A 197 -7.49 7.28 -55.11
CA SER A 197 -7.36 8.63 -55.65
C SER A 197 -7.36 9.65 -54.52
N GLU A 198 -6.61 10.75 -54.65
CA GLU A 198 -6.67 11.90 -53.73
C GLU A 198 -8.06 12.57 -53.66
N LYS A 199 -8.97 12.24 -54.58
CA LYS A 199 -10.37 12.71 -54.57
C LYS A 199 -11.27 11.88 -53.65
N HIS A 200 -10.78 10.73 -53.19
CA HIS A 200 -11.58 9.79 -52.45
C HIS A 200 -11.72 10.26 -51.00
N GLY A 201 -12.93 10.65 -50.63
CA GLY A 201 -13.34 10.94 -49.27
C GLY A 201 -14.35 9.89 -48.81
N VAL A 202 -14.44 9.71 -47.49
CA VAL A 202 -15.32 8.70 -46.90
C VAL A 202 -16.37 9.39 -46.06
N ASP A 203 -17.63 9.10 -46.34
CA ASP A 203 -18.75 9.64 -45.57
C ASP A 203 -18.86 8.97 -44.19
N MET A 204 -19.19 9.75 -43.16
CA MET A 204 -19.55 9.24 -41.84
C MET A 204 -20.96 8.65 -41.86
N GLY A 205 -21.10 7.40 -41.40
CA GLY A 205 -22.39 6.75 -41.22
C GLY A 205 -22.41 5.33 -41.78
N SER A 206 -23.60 4.74 -41.89
CA SER A 206 -23.77 3.33 -42.27
C SER A 206 -23.34 2.99 -43.70
N PHE A 207 -23.16 3.99 -44.56
CA PHE A 207 -22.82 3.82 -45.97
C PHE A 207 -21.39 4.25 -46.30
N GLY A 208 -20.63 4.77 -45.32
CA GLY A 208 -19.25 5.18 -45.51
C GLY A 208 -18.39 4.03 -46.02
N GLU A 209 -17.57 4.31 -47.04
CA GLU A 209 -16.66 3.35 -47.69
C GLU A 209 -17.38 2.15 -48.34
N THR A 210 -18.70 2.21 -48.50
CA THR A 210 -19.46 1.18 -49.22
C THR A 210 -19.59 1.53 -50.70
N ALA A 211 -20.15 0.62 -51.51
CA ALA A 211 -20.43 0.92 -52.93
C ALA A 211 -21.44 2.08 -53.14
N ASP A 212 -22.19 2.47 -52.09
CA ASP A 212 -23.10 3.61 -52.10
C ASP A 212 -22.38 4.94 -51.77
N ASP A 213 -21.14 4.87 -51.27
CA ASP A 213 -20.25 6.02 -51.05
C ASP A 213 -19.59 6.40 -52.38
N VAL A 214 -20.22 7.32 -53.10
CA VAL A 214 -19.75 7.76 -54.42
C VAL A 214 -19.17 9.15 -54.27
N ASP A 215 -17.88 9.32 -54.57
CA ASP A 215 -17.21 10.62 -54.61
C ASP A 215 -18.03 11.62 -55.44
N THR A 216 -18.82 12.47 -54.77
CA THR A 216 -19.71 13.41 -55.46
C THR A 216 -19.02 14.71 -55.84
N LEU A 217 -17.73 14.87 -55.51
CA LEU A 217 -16.96 16.10 -55.70
C LEU A 217 -16.85 16.48 -57.19
N PRO A 218 -17.51 17.56 -57.64
CA PRO A 218 -17.41 18.00 -59.01
C PRO A 218 -16.15 18.87 -59.18
N SER A 219 -15.05 18.30 -59.67
CA SER A 219 -13.93 19.02 -60.32
C SER A 219 -13.20 20.14 -59.55
N ARG A 220 -13.48 20.38 -58.27
CA ARG A 220 -12.90 21.50 -57.48
C ARG A 220 -12.25 20.96 -56.21
N PRO A 221 -11.08 21.49 -55.82
CA PRO A 221 -10.37 21.01 -54.65
C PRO A 221 -11.07 21.44 -53.33
N ALA A 222 -10.90 20.65 -52.28
CA ALA A 222 -11.36 20.91 -50.91
C ALA A 222 -10.23 20.63 -49.92
N ILE A 223 -10.26 21.29 -48.76
CA ILE A 223 -9.33 21.08 -47.65
C ILE A 223 -10.14 21.05 -46.35
N VAL A 224 -9.81 20.14 -45.45
CA VAL A 224 -10.51 19.89 -44.18
C VAL A 224 -9.49 19.90 -43.05
N LEU A 225 -9.65 20.80 -42.09
CA LEU A 225 -8.78 20.84 -40.92
C LEU A 225 -9.15 19.71 -39.95
N ARG A 226 -8.16 18.92 -39.53
CA ARG A 226 -8.33 17.83 -38.55
C ARG A 226 -7.84 18.21 -37.16
N PHE A 227 -6.81 19.05 -37.07
CA PHE A 227 -6.32 19.56 -35.79
C PHE A 227 -5.64 20.94 -35.95
N PRO A 228 -5.82 21.89 -35.02
CA PRO A 228 -6.70 21.83 -33.86
C PRO A 228 -8.16 22.02 -34.28
N ASP A 229 -9.05 21.18 -33.76
CA ASP A 229 -10.48 21.24 -34.09
C ASP A 229 -11.36 21.54 -32.86
N LEU A 230 -11.14 20.81 -31.76
CA LEU A 230 -11.78 21.04 -30.47
C LEU A 230 -10.86 21.80 -29.49
N TYR A 231 -11.44 22.25 -28.36
CA TYR A 231 -10.84 23.05 -27.29
C TYR A 231 -9.43 22.57 -26.86
N THR A 232 -8.42 23.05 -27.58
CA THR A 232 -7.03 22.63 -27.40
C THR A 232 -6.32 23.62 -26.49
N ASP A 233 -5.57 23.09 -25.54
CA ASP A 233 -4.57 23.85 -24.78
C ASP A 233 -3.21 23.61 -25.45
N TRP A 234 -2.75 24.60 -26.22
CA TRP A 234 -1.50 24.53 -26.96
C TRP A 234 -0.38 25.17 -26.15
N GLU A 235 0.47 24.34 -25.55
CA GLU A 235 1.61 24.82 -24.78
C GLU A 235 2.54 25.68 -25.66
N ARG A 236 2.81 26.91 -25.21
CA ARG A 236 3.44 27.99 -25.99
C ARG A 236 4.74 27.59 -26.70
N ASP A 237 5.57 26.79 -26.04
CA ASP A 237 6.92 26.44 -26.48
C ASP A 237 7.05 24.95 -26.88
N ARG A 238 5.94 24.20 -26.93
CA ARG A 238 5.92 22.80 -27.32
C ARG A 238 5.51 22.66 -28.79
N PRO A 239 6.28 21.94 -29.62
CA PRO A 239 5.86 21.65 -30.98
C PRO A 239 4.65 20.72 -30.96
N ARG A 240 3.61 21.08 -31.72
CA ARG A 240 2.52 20.16 -32.09
C ARG A 240 2.22 20.31 -33.58
N GLU A 241 1.60 19.30 -34.18
CA GLU A 241 1.24 19.32 -35.60
C GLU A 241 -0.13 19.96 -35.80
N ILE A 242 -0.27 20.80 -36.82
CA ILE A 242 -1.55 21.16 -37.44
C ILE A 242 -1.81 20.09 -38.49
N LEU A 243 -2.99 19.48 -38.49
CA LEU A 243 -3.34 18.37 -39.38
C LEU A 243 -4.50 18.75 -40.30
N TRP A 244 -4.44 18.35 -41.57
CA TRP A 244 -5.52 18.55 -42.53
C TRP A 244 -5.57 17.42 -43.58
N ASP A 245 -6.73 17.28 -44.22
CA ASP A 245 -6.91 16.48 -45.42
C ASP A 245 -7.25 17.35 -46.62
N THR A 246 -6.63 17.09 -47.76
CA THR A 246 -6.94 17.76 -49.03
C THR A 246 -7.53 16.78 -50.05
N PHE A 247 -8.64 17.16 -50.68
CA PHE A 247 -9.32 16.37 -51.69
C PHE A 247 -9.28 17.05 -53.05
N GLY A 248 -8.83 16.32 -54.08
CA GLY A 248 -8.86 16.74 -55.48
C GLY A 248 -7.95 17.91 -55.86
N ASN A 249 -6.80 18.06 -55.18
CA ASN A 249 -5.77 19.07 -55.43
C ASN A 249 -4.81 18.67 -56.57
N GLN A 250 -5.36 18.35 -57.74
CA GLN A 250 -4.66 17.92 -58.97
C GLN A 250 -3.54 18.84 -59.50
N SER A 251 -3.33 20.02 -58.90
CA SER A 251 -2.27 20.96 -59.27
C SER A 251 -1.19 21.07 -58.21
N ASP A 252 -1.22 20.22 -57.17
CA ASP A 252 -0.31 20.22 -56.03
C ASP A 252 -0.16 21.61 -55.41
N SER A 253 -1.28 22.32 -55.25
CA SER A 253 -1.27 23.68 -54.72
C SER A 253 -0.82 23.64 -53.25
N ALA A 254 0.17 24.47 -52.90
CA ALA A 254 0.64 24.61 -51.53
C ALA A 254 -0.48 25.07 -50.58
N VAL A 255 -0.32 24.83 -49.27
CA VAL A 255 -1.27 25.21 -48.22
C VAL A 255 -0.81 26.49 -47.51
N THR A 256 -1.67 27.49 -47.42
CA THR A 256 -1.52 28.65 -46.54
C THR A 256 -2.13 28.33 -45.18
N ILE A 257 -1.41 28.61 -44.10
CA ILE A 257 -1.86 28.44 -42.71
C ILE A 257 -1.93 29.81 -42.05
N ARG A 258 -3.10 30.18 -41.53
CA ARG A 258 -3.34 31.45 -40.83
C ARG A 258 -3.76 31.20 -39.40
N LEU A 259 -3.23 32.03 -38.51
CA LEU A 259 -3.70 32.16 -37.14
C LEU A 259 -4.72 33.28 -37.07
N LEU A 260 -5.91 32.96 -36.56
CA LEU A 260 -6.99 33.90 -36.35
C LEU A 260 -7.30 34.01 -34.85
N SER A 261 -7.97 35.09 -34.45
CA SER A 261 -8.52 35.27 -33.11
C SER A 261 -9.97 35.75 -33.17
N ASP A 262 -10.82 35.19 -32.34
CA ASP A 262 -12.24 35.54 -32.27
C ASP A 262 -12.43 36.94 -31.69
N GLY A 263 -13.02 37.83 -32.50
CA GLY A 263 -13.40 39.18 -32.08
C GLY A 263 -14.92 39.40 -32.11
N PRO A 264 -15.40 40.54 -31.59
CA PRO A 264 -16.84 40.90 -31.57
C PRO A 264 -17.51 40.94 -32.95
N HIS A 265 -16.72 41.00 -34.03
CA HIS A 265 -17.17 41.06 -35.42
C HIS A 265 -16.80 39.80 -36.22
N GLY A 266 -16.47 38.72 -35.52
CA GLY A 266 -15.97 37.48 -36.11
C GLY A 266 -14.44 37.38 -36.07
N PRO A 267 -13.88 36.28 -36.62
CA PRO A 267 -12.46 35.99 -36.49
C PRO A 267 -11.58 36.97 -37.28
N GLN A 268 -10.51 37.44 -36.65
CA GLN A 268 -9.56 38.41 -37.17
C GLN A 268 -8.19 37.77 -37.36
N LEU A 269 -7.48 38.13 -38.43
CA LEU A 269 -6.12 37.65 -38.69
C LEU A 269 -5.15 38.16 -37.62
N VAL A 270 -4.49 37.22 -36.94
CA VAL A 270 -3.37 37.49 -36.02
C VAL A 270 -2.08 37.50 -36.82
N THR A 271 -1.78 36.40 -37.51
CA THR A 271 -0.59 36.25 -38.36
C THR A 271 -0.79 35.16 -39.42
N THR A 272 0.07 35.13 -40.43
CA THR A 272 0.19 34.01 -41.37
C THR A 272 1.36 33.14 -40.93
N ILE A 273 1.06 31.97 -40.36
CA ILE A 273 2.05 31.01 -39.88
C ILE A 273 2.88 30.48 -41.05
N ALA A 274 2.21 30.14 -42.15
CA ALA A 274 2.85 29.72 -43.39
C ALA A 274 2.10 30.31 -44.59
N SER A 275 2.81 31.01 -45.47
CA SER A 275 2.22 31.54 -46.72
C SER A 275 2.10 30.49 -47.84
N GLY A 276 2.65 29.29 -47.62
CA GLY A 276 2.71 28.18 -48.56
C GLY A 276 3.63 27.08 -48.01
N THR A 277 3.04 25.99 -47.53
CA THR A 277 3.70 24.73 -47.18
C THR A 277 3.27 23.65 -48.17
N GLU A 278 4.03 22.55 -48.28
CA GLU A 278 3.63 21.39 -49.06
C GLU A 278 2.28 20.84 -48.55
N ASP A 279 1.47 20.27 -49.44
CA ASP A 279 0.19 19.65 -49.09
C ASP A 279 0.41 18.19 -48.67
N ASP A 280 1.10 18.00 -47.55
CA ASP A 280 1.45 16.70 -46.98
C ASP A 280 0.58 16.32 -45.76
N GLY A 281 -0.48 17.10 -45.52
CA GLY A 281 -1.47 16.89 -44.46
C GLY A 281 -1.02 17.30 -43.06
N ARG A 282 0.20 17.82 -42.87
CA ARG A 282 0.71 18.18 -41.54
C ARG A 282 1.67 19.35 -41.53
N PHE A 283 1.65 20.13 -40.45
CA PHE A 283 2.61 21.21 -40.23
C PHE A 283 2.97 21.37 -38.75
N THR A 284 4.23 21.16 -38.39
CA THR A 284 4.68 21.36 -37.00
C THR A 284 4.76 22.85 -36.66
N TRP A 285 4.07 23.26 -35.61
CA TRP A 285 3.99 24.64 -35.18
C TRP A 285 4.32 24.82 -33.68
N ILE A 286 4.98 25.93 -33.35
CA ILE A 286 5.27 26.38 -31.99
C ILE A 286 4.74 27.82 -31.87
N PRO A 287 3.75 28.10 -30.99
CA PRO A 287 3.14 29.42 -30.88
C PRO A 287 4.11 30.59 -30.66
N SER A 288 5.17 30.39 -29.87
CA SER A 288 6.15 31.44 -29.59
C SER A 288 6.96 31.89 -30.81
N ASN A 289 7.11 31.05 -31.84
CA ASN A 289 7.78 31.43 -33.10
C ASN A 289 7.03 32.56 -33.84
N ASP A 290 5.73 32.66 -33.61
CA ASP A 290 4.83 33.64 -34.20
C ASP A 290 4.41 34.75 -33.21
N GLY A 291 5.11 34.85 -32.07
CA GLY A 291 4.88 35.88 -31.07
C GLY A 291 3.58 35.73 -30.27
N VAL A 292 2.97 34.54 -30.27
CA VAL A 292 1.82 34.23 -29.43
C VAL A 292 2.31 33.99 -28.00
N ASP A 293 1.81 34.79 -27.05
CA ASP A 293 2.25 34.72 -25.66
C ASP A 293 1.31 33.86 -24.80
N PHE A 294 1.74 33.54 -23.58
CA PHE A 294 0.92 32.83 -22.60
C PHE A 294 -0.39 33.59 -22.29
N GLY A 295 -1.46 32.84 -22.00
CA GLY A 295 -2.78 33.43 -21.71
C GLY A 295 -3.45 34.07 -22.92
N THR A 296 -3.19 33.54 -24.13
CA THR A 296 -3.86 34.01 -25.35
C THR A 296 -5.03 33.07 -25.70
N TYR A 297 -6.25 33.60 -25.62
CA TYR A 297 -7.49 32.83 -25.82
C TYR A 297 -8.14 33.12 -27.17
N GLY A 298 -9.10 32.28 -27.55
CA GLY A 298 -9.97 32.54 -28.70
C GLY A 298 -9.26 32.37 -30.04
N LEU A 299 -8.18 31.58 -30.10
CA LEU A 299 -7.38 31.37 -31.31
C LEU A 299 -8.02 30.33 -32.23
N ARG A 300 -7.81 30.45 -33.53
CA ARG A 300 -8.23 29.46 -34.53
C ARG A 300 -7.17 29.28 -35.60
N ILE A 301 -7.05 28.06 -36.11
CA ILE A 301 -6.26 27.79 -37.31
C ILE A 301 -7.20 27.79 -38.52
N GLU A 302 -6.74 28.41 -39.60
CA GLU A 302 -7.36 28.33 -40.92
C GLU A 302 -6.33 27.80 -41.92
N VAL A 303 -6.75 26.83 -42.72
CA VAL A 303 -5.97 26.24 -43.82
C VAL A 303 -6.65 26.58 -45.15
N GLN A 304 -5.84 26.92 -46.15
CA GLN A 304 -6.34 27.28 -47.48
C GLN A 304 -5.37 26.85 -48.56
N LEU A 305 -5.85 26.28 -49.66
CA LEU A 305 -5.01 26.06 -50.85
C LEU A 305 -4.65 27.39 -51.54
N VAL A 306 -3.37 27.57 -51.85
CA VAL A 306 -2.84 28.78 -52.50
C VAL A 306 -3.47 28.96 -53.88
N GLY A 307 -4.08 30.12 -54.12
CA GLY A 307 -4.73 30.45 -55.39
C GLY A 307 -6.20 29.99 -55.50
N GLU A 308 -6.67 29.15 -54.57
CA GLU A 308 -8.03 28.63 -54.54
C GLU A 308 -8.84 29.29 -53.41
N ILE A 309 -9.72 30.22 -53.75
CA ILE A 309 -10.48 31.00 -52.74
C ILE A 309 -11.61 30.23 -52.05
N TYR A 310 -11.95 29.03 -52.56
CA TYR A 310 -13.05 28.21 -52.05
C TYR A 310 -12.58 26.96 -51.30
N ALA A 311 -11.32 26.55 -51.46
CA ALA A 311 -10.70 25.46 -50.73
C ALA A 311 -10.08 26.00 -49.44
N ILE A 312 -10.93 26.24 -48.45
CA ILE A 312 -10.59 26.83 -47.17
C ILE A 312 -11.39 26.16 -46.05
N ASP A 313 -10.73 25.89 -44.93
CA ASP A 313 -11.38 25.39 -43.71
C ASP A 313 -10.71 25.94 -42.45
N ARG A 314 -11.41 25.87 -41.32
CA ARG A 314 -11.02 26.50 -40.06
C ARG A 314 -11.49 25.68 -38.88
N SER A 315 -10.73 25.71 -37.78
CA SER A 315 -11.11 25.13 -36.49
C SER A 315 -12.54 25.49 -36.10
N ILE A 316 -13.34 24.50 -35.71
CA ILE A 316 -14.75 24.68 -35.32
C ILE A 316 -14.85 25.39 -33.96
N GLU A 317 -14.00 25.03 -33.01
CA GLU A 317 -13.88 25.69 -31.72
C GLU A 317 -12.58 26.49 -31.64
N SER A 318 -12.53 27.47 -30.74
CA SER A 318 -11.28 28.18 -30.47
C SER A 318 -10.37 27.36 -29.55
N PHE A 319 -9.07 27.46 -29.75
CA PHE A 319 -8.04 26.96 -28.85
C PHE A 319 -7.39 28.11 -28.04
N THR A 320 -6.57 27.72 -27.06
CA THR A 320 -5.89 28.64 -26.16
C THR A 320 -4.39 28.31 -26.11
N VAL A 321 -3.55 29.33 -25.96
CA VAL A 321 -2.18 29.17 -25.44
C VAL A 321 -2.23 29.47 -23.94
N PRO A 322 -2.14 28.45 -23.06
CA PRO A 322 -2.42 28.59 -21.63
C PRO A 322 -1.47 29.55 -20.90
N GLU A 323 -1.79 29.85 -19.66
CA GLU A 323 -1.02 30.67 -18.75
C GLU A 323 0.24 29.95 -18.25
N ASN A 324 1.31 30.70 -17.98
CA ASN A 324 2.57 30.15 -17.44
C ASN A 324 2.53 30.06 -15.91
N THR A 325 1.76 29.10 -15.39
CA THR A 325 1.68 28.82 -13.95
C THR A 325 2.05 27.35 -13.67
N THR A 326 2.50 27.10 -12.43
CA THR A 326 2.77 25.77 -11.86
C THR A 326 1.59 25.25 -11.04
N THR A 327 0.42 25.89 -11.16
CA THR A 327 -0.79 25.57 -10.41
C THR A 327 -1.88 25.16 -11.36
N TYR A 328 -2.55 24.06 -11.03
CA TYR A 328 -3.63 23.49 -11.81
C TYR A 328 -4.89 23.40 -10.95
N TYR A 329 -6.04 23.66 -11.55
CA TYR A 329 -7.32 23.75 -10.86
C TYR A 329 -8.35 22.85 -11.52
N VAL A 330 -9.01 22.08 -10.68
CA VAL A 330 -10.13 21.21 -11.04
C VAL A 330 -11.31 21.59 -10.18
N ASN A 331 -12.49 21.70 -10.80
CA ASN A 331 -13.74 21.94 -10.11
C ASN A 331 -14.89 21.19 -10.79
N ASP A 332 -15.93 20.84 -10.05
CA ASP A 332 -17.13 20.22 -10.59
C ASP A 332 -18.10 21.26 -11.17
N GLN A 333 -19.40 20.93 -11.28
CA GLN A 333 -20.43 21.85 -11.79
C GLN A 333 -21.15 22.63 -10.68
N ASP A 334 -20.72 22.50 -9.43
CA ASP A 334 -21.21 23.24 -8.28
C ASP A 334 -20.16 24.26 -7.82
N LEU A 335 -20.59 25.33 -7.16
CA LEU A 335 -19.71 26.33 -6.54
C LEU A 335 -19.85 26.35 -5.01
N ALA A 336 -20.61 25.41 -4.47
CA ALA A 336 -20.94 25.37 -3.06
C ALA A 336 -19.75 24.89 -2.22
N ASN A 337 -19.22 25.80 -1.39
CA ASN A 337 -18.08 25.57 -0.49
C ASN A 337 -16.73 25.37 -1.20
N ASP A 338 -16.62 25.83 -2.44
CA ASP A 338 -15.34 25.91 -3.16
C ASP A 338 -14.33 26.76 -2.38
N GLN A 339 -13.09 26.29 -2.32
CA GLN A 339 -11.98 26.90 -1.61
C GLN A 339 -10.87 27.39 -2.55
N PHE A 340 -10.71 26.77 -3.72
CA PHE A 340 -9.60 27.04 -4.63
C PHE A 340 -10.01 27.80 -5.89
N THR A 341 -11.26 27.66 -6.30
CA THR A 341 -11.78 28.13 -7.58
C THR A 341 -12.95 29.11 -7.40
N SER A 342 -13.28 29.81 -8.48
CA SER A 342 -14.36 30.81 -8.52
C SER A 342 -15.32 30.61 -9.68
N ALA A 343 -15.13 29.53 -10.44
CA ALA A 343 -15.93 29.15 -11.59
C ALA A 343 -16.02 27.62 -11.65
N VAL A 344 -17.08 27.12 -12.28
CA VAL A 344 -17.28 25.67 -12.50
C VAL A 344 -16.25 25.12 -13.49
N GLY A 345 -15.97 23.83 -13.41
CA GLY A 345 -15.08 23.15 -14.34
C GLY A 345 -15.61 23.14 -15.78
N ASP A 346 -14.77 23.39 -16.77
CA ASP A 346 -15.12 23.21 -18.19
C ASP A 346 -13.90 22.71 -18.96
N ASN A 347 -14.10 21.81 -19.92
CA ASN A 347 -13.01 21.38 -20.79
C ASN A 347 -12.44 22.53 -21.64
N ARG A 348 -13.21 23.61 -21.85
CA ARG A 348 -12.79 24.86 -22.51
C ARG A 348 -11.92 25.77 -21.63
N ASN A 349 -11.92 25.54 -20.32
CA ASN A 349 -11.04 26.26 -19.42
C ASN A 349 -9.63 25.68 -19.48
N THR A 350 -8.59 26.46 -19.21
CA THR A 350 -7.20 25.96 -19.29
C THR A 350 -6.82 25.09 -18.11
N GLY A 351 -7.48 25.25 -16.96
CA GLY A 351 -7.08 24.64 -15.69
C GLY A 351 -5.92 25.35 -15.00
N LYS A 352 -5.33 26.40 -15.59
CA LYS A 352 -4.15 27.10 -15.02
C LYS A 352 -4.49 28.26 -14.08
N LEU A 353 -5.76 28.67 -14.05
CA LEU A 353 -6.29 29.76 -13.22
C LEU A 353 -7.53 29.32 -12.43
N ALA A 354 -7.74 29.94 -11.26
CA ALA A 354 -8.85 29.65 -10.36
C ALA A 354 -10.25 29.97 -10.92
N ASP A 355 -10.38 30.91 -11.86
CA ASP A 355 -11.64 31.24 -12.56
C ASP A 355 -11.79 30.45 -13.89
N ARG A 356 -10.83 29.57 -14.19
CA ARG A 356 -10.85 28.68 -15.35
C ARG A 356 -10.38 27.26 -14.97
N PRO A 357 -11.07 26.54 -14.06
CA PRO A 357 -10.71 25.17 -13.73
C PRO A 357 -11.15 24.16 -14.81
N LYS A 358 -10.41 23.05 -14.92
CA LYS A 358 -10.81 21.86 -15.69
C LYS A 358 -11.86 21.05 -14.90
N PRO A 359 -12.66 20.19 -15.56
CA PRO A 359 -13.75 19.48 -14.88
C PRO A 359 -13.31 18.24 -14.10
N LEU A 360 -12.19 17.60 -14.45
CA LEU A 360 -11.66 16.41 -13.75
C LEU A 360 -10.12 16.45 -13.68
N PRO A 361 -9.50 15.78 -12.70
CA PRO A 361 -8.05 15.62 -12.61
C PRO A 361 -7.43 15.01 -13.87
N ASN A 362 -8.06 13.97 -14.42
CA ASN A 362 -7.63 13.31 -15.65
C ASN A 362 -7.61 14.26 -16.87
N ASN A 363 -8.39 15.34 -16.87
CA ASN A 363 -8.32 16.34 -17.94
C ASN A 363 -7.07 17.22 -17.85
N VAL A 364 -6.55 17.45 -16.65
CA VAL A 364 -5.27 18.17 -16.45
C VAL A 364 -4.11 17.28 -16.89
N LEU A 365 -4.04 16.06 -16.35
CA LEU A 365 -2.93 15.12 -16.59
C LEU A 365 -2.84 14.64 -18.05
N ARG A 366 -3.94 14.68 -18.82
CA ARG A 366 -3.92 14.40 -20.27
C ARG A 366 -3.33 15.53 -21.11
N VAL A 367 -3.33 16.75 -20.58
CA VAL A 367 -2.93 17.96 -21.31
C VAL A 367 -1.53 18.40 -20.92
N TYR A 368 -1.22 18.32 -19.63
CA TYR A 368 0.01 18.83 -19.03
C TYR A 368 0.75 17.70 -18.32
N SER A 369 2.08 17.78 -18.37
CA SER A 369 2.99 16.95 -17.58
C SER A 369 3.28 17.67 -16.27
N LEU A 370 2.97 17.05 -15.14
CA LEU A 370 3.16 17.64 -13.81
C LEU A 370 4.48 17.16 -13.19
N GLY A 371 5.28 18.13 -12.74
CA GLY A 371 6.63 17.90 -12.22
C GLY A 371 6.85 18.44 -10.81
N ALA A 372 8.10 18.35 -10.36
CA ALA A 372 8.55 18.95 -9.10
C ALA A 372 8.24 20.46 -9.02
N GLY A 373 7.51 20.85 -7.98
CA GLY A 373 7.08 22.25 -7.74
C GLY A 373 5.69 22.59 -8.28
N ASP A 374 5.06 21.67 -9.01
CA ASP A 374 3.68 21.82 -9.46
C ASP A 374 2.66 21.46 -8.36
N THR A 375 1.46 22.04 -8.45
CA THR A 375 0.35 21.72 -7.55
C THR A 375 -0.96 21.59 -8.31
N LEU A 376 -1.64 20.46 -8.13
CA LEU A 376 -3.00 20.20 -8.60
C LEU A 376 -3.98 20.39 -7.44
N PHE A 377 -4.82 21.40 -7.56
CA PHE A 377 -5.94 21.66 -6.66
C PHE A 377 -7.21 21.04 -7.22
N THR A 378 -7.84 20.15 -6.44
CA THR A 378 -9.19 19.66 -6.71
C THR A 378 -10.12 20.28 -5.70
N ASP A 379 -11.09 21.06 -6.17
CA ASP A 379 -12.00 21.79 -5.28
C ASP A 379 -13.05 20.88 -4.65
N THR A 380 -13.84 21.44 -3.74
CA THR A 380 -15.01 20.78 -3.16
C THR A 380 -15.91 20.21 -4.25
N GLY A 381 -16.27 18.93 -4.14
CA GLY A 381 -17.15 18.34 -5.13
C GLY A 381 -17.05 16.83 -5.26
N SER A 382 -17.80 16.31 -6.22
CA SER A 382 -17.84 14.89 -6.57
C SER A 382 -17.39 14.69 -8.01
N TYR A 383 -16.34 13.89 -8.20
CA TYR A 383 -15.62 13.76 -9.47
C TYR A 383 -15.77 12.34 -10.05
N PRO A 384 -16.69 12.13 -11.00
CA PRO A 384 -16.87 10.85 -11.66
C PRO A 384 -15.73 10.58 -12.64
N LEU A 385 -14.93 9.56 -12.34
CA LEU A 385 -13.83 9.08 -13.18
C LEU A 385 -14.34 8.04 -14.18
N PHE A 386 -13.98 8.20 -15.46
CA PHE A 386 -14.23 7.18 -16.49
C PHE A 386 -13.19 6.06 -16.48
N ASP A 387 -11.96 6.41 -16.13
CA ASP A 387 -10.77 5.58 -16.04
C ASP A 387 -10.05 5.94 -14.73
N PRO A 388 -9.23 5.04 -14.14
CA PRO A 388 -8.36 5.37 -13.01
C PRO A 388 -7.52 6.62 -13.29
N THR A 389 -7.18 7.36 -12.23
CA THR A 389 -6.17 8.43 -12.31
C THR A 389 -4.79 7.79 -12.19
N VAL A 390 -4.10 7.65 -13.32
CA VAL A 390 -2.76 7.05 -13.38
C VAL A 390 -1.70 8.14 -13.37
N LEU A 391 -0.82 8.10 -12.38
CA LEU A 391 0.40 8.91 -12.29
C LEU A 391 1.58 8.01 -12.61
N SER A 392 2.43 8.43 -13.55
CA SER A 392 3.52 7.58 -14.05
C SER A 392 4.60 8.41 -14.71
N ASN A 393 5.86 7.98 -14.60
CA ASN A 393 6.98 8.46 -15.42
C ASN A 393 7.37 7.46 -16.53
N ILE A 394 6.53 6.47 -16.81
CA ILE A 394 6.80 5.45 -17.82
C ILE A 394 6.44 6.00 -19.20
N VAL A 395 7.43 6.03 -20.09
CA VAL A 395 7.26 6.42 -21.50
C VAL A 395 6.10 5.64 -22.15
N GLY A 396 5.09 6.38 -22.62
CA GLY A 396 3.90 5.82 -23.26
C GLY A 396 2.73 5.54 -22.31
N ILE A 397 2.92 5.71 -20.99
CA ILE A 397 1.86 5.67 -19.97
C ILE A 397 1.62 7.09 -19.44
N GLY A 398 2.65 7.77 -18.94
CA GLY A 398 2.59 9.13 -18.40
C GLY A 398 3.98 9.75 -18.26
N ASP A 399 4.03 11.02 -17.89
CA ASP A 399 5.25 11.77 -17.56
C ASP A 399 5.07 12.67 -16.32
N ASP A 400 4.27 12.19 -15.36
CA ASP A 400 3.86 12.89 -14.14
C ASP A 400 4.56 12.34 -12.89
N GLU A 401 5.37 13.17 -12.22
CA GLU A 401 6.08 12.83 -10.98
C GLU A 401 6.42 14.08 -10.13
N GLY A 402 6.64 13.91 -8.82
CA GLY A 402 7.20 14.96 -7.96
C GLY A 402 6.27 16.11 -7.55
N PHE A 403 4.99 16.06 -7.93
CA PHE A 403 4.04 17.15 -7.69
C PHE A 403 3.14 16.91 -6.46
N LEU A 404 2.46 17.98 -6.01
CA LEU A 404 1.44 17.93 -4.97
C LEU A 404 0.04 17.87 -5.58
N TRP A 405 -0.77 16.89 -5.18
CA TRP A 405 -2.20 16.85 -5.43
C TRP A 405 -2.97 17.01 -4.12
N THR A 406 -3.81 18.05 -4.03
CA THR A 406 -4.53 18.38 -2.80
C THR A 406 -6.02 18.64 -3.06
N GLY A 407 -6.87 18.11 -2.18
CA GLY A 407 -8.27 18.49 -2.04
C GLY A 407 -8.49 19.67 -1.08
N PRO A 408 -9.75 20.09 -0.86
CA PRO A 408 -10.10 21.18 0.06
C PRO A 408 -9.87 20.76 1.52
N GLU A 409 -9.80 21.72 2.44
CA GLU A 409 -9.63 21.41 3.86
C GLU A 409 -10.78 20.52 4.38
N SER A 410 -10.43 19.30 4.79
CA SER A 410 -11.36 18.20 5.15
C SER A 410 -12.29 18.51 6.32
N SER A 411 -11.98 19.54 7.13
CA SER A 411 -12.82 19.99 8.24
C SER A 411 -14.06 20.78 7.79
N VAL A 412 -14.06 21.26 6.54
CA VAL A 412 -15.08 22.15 5.97
C VAL A 412 -15.75 21.54 4.74
N ALA A 413 -14.98 20.83 3.89
CA ALA A 413 -15.47 20.29 2.62
C ALA A 413 -14.65 19.07 2.16
N SER A 414 -15.06 18.42 1.07
CA SER A 414 -14.38 17.24 0.53
C SER A 414 -14.37 17.21 -0.99
N ALA A 415 -13.29 16.71 -1.57
CA ALA A 415 -13.21 16.29 -2.98
C ALA A 415 -13.27 14.76 -3.04
N SER A 416 -14.36 14.22 -3.59
CA SER A 416 -14.61 12.77 -3.66
C SER A 416 -14.41 12.24 -5.08
N LEU A 417 -13.58 11.20 -5.21
CA LEU A 417 -13.36 10.47 -6.47
C LEU A 417 -14.10 9.13 -6.43
N TYR A 418 -14.78 8.80 -7.53
CA TYR A 418 -15.47 7.52 -7.73
C TYR A 418 -15.54 7.19 -9.23
N HIS A 419 -15.70 5.93 -9.63
CA HIS A 419 -15.91 5.58 -11.02
C HIS A 419 -17.36 5.80 -11.45
N VAL A 420 -17.54 6.35 -12.65
CA VAL A 420 -18.88 6.59 -13.20
C VAL A 420 -19.63 5.27 -13.48
N HIS A 421 -18.89 4.20 -13.80
CA HIS A 421 -19.46 2.89 -14.11
C HIS A 421 -19.26 1.93 -12.93
N PRO A 422 -20.34 1.36 -12.36
CA PRO A 422 -20.26 0.56 -11.13
C PRO A 422 -19.53 -0.78 -11.31
N ASP A 423 -19.40 -1.26 -12.55
CA ASP A 423 -18.67 -2.49 -12.87
C ASP A 423 -17.18 -2.24 -13.19
N THR A 424 -16.66 -1.02 -13.00
CA THR A 424 -15.23 -0.75 -13.20
C THR A 424 -14.41 -1.46 -12.12
N VAL A 425 -13.49 -2.31 -12.56
CA VAL A 425 -12.60 -3.09 -11.67
C VAL A 425 -11.19 -2.50 -11.77
N ALA A 426 -10.96 -1.40 -11.06
CA ALA A 426 -9.69 -0.66 -11.05
C ALA A 426 -9.51 0.11 -9.72
N PRO A 427 -8.27 0.51 -9.36
CA PRO A 427 -8.06 1.52 -8.31
C PRO A 427 -8.60 2.90 -8.73
N LEU A 428 -8.85 3.81 -7.78
CA LEU A 428 -9.15 5.21 -8.11
C LEU A 428 -7.92 5.98 -8.54
N VAL A 429 -6.83 5.77 -7.81
CA VAL A 429 -5.53 6.39 -8.08
C VAL A 429 -4.45 5.32 -8.13
N GLU A 430 -3.66 5.34 -9.20
CA GLU A 430 -2.55 4.43 -9.45
C GLU A 430 -1.24 5.24 -9.58
N LEU A 431 -0.23 4.92 -8.78
CA LEU A 431 1.14 5.41 -8.93
C LEU A 431 1.98 4.27 -9.50
N ASN A 432 2.42 4.46 -10.74
CA ASN A 432 3.11 3.44 -11.53
C ASN A 432 4.45 4.01 -12.01
N ASP A 433 5.51 3.76 -11.23
CA ASP A 433 6.81 4.44 -11.37
C ASP A 433 6.66 5.98 -11.30
N ALA A 434 5.95 6.45 -10.27
CA ALA A 434 5.71 7.87 -10.01
C ALA A 434 6.38 8.29 -8.70
N ASP A 435 7.56 8.88 -8.81
CA ASP A 435 8.39 9.24 -7.67
C ASP A 435 7.98 10.58 -7.03
N SER A 436 8.20 10.70 -5.72
CA SER A 436 8.10 11.97 -4.97
C SER A 436 6.74 12.69 -5.06
N VAL A 437 5.67 11.94 -5.34
CA VAL A 437 4.30 12.47 -5.38
C VAL A 437 3.74 12.62 -3.97
N THR A 438 3.07 13.74 -3.71
CA THR A 438 2.28 13.93 -2.48
C THR A 438 0.79 14.01 -2.82
N ILE A 439 -0.05 13.22 -2.16
CA ILE A 439 -1.51 13.28 -2.29
C ILE A 439 -2.11 13.53 -0.92
N ARG A 440 -2.99 14.54 -0.81
CA ARG A 440 -3.66 14.85 0.45
C ARG A 440 -5.07 15.40 0.34
N ASP A 441 -5.82 15.28 1.43
CA ASP A 441 -7.16 15.87 1.62
C ASP A 441 -8.21 15.41 0.57
N LEU A 442 -8.11 14.15 0.11
CA LEU A 442 -9.04 13.54 -0.84
C LEU A 442 -9.86 12.43 -0.21
N VAL A 443 -11.06 12.22 -0.75
CA VAL A 443 -11.95 11.10 -0.40
C VAL A 443 -12.01 10.12 -1.58
N LEU A 444 -11.64 8.87 -1.33
CA LEU A 444 -11.57 7.78 -2.29
C LEU A 444 -12.52 6.68 -1.80
N ASP A 445 -13.65 6.46 -2.47
CA ASP A 445 -14.70 5.59 -1.94
C ASP A 445 -15.25 4.57 -2.96
N ASN A 446 -15.70 3.42 -2.44
CA ASN A 446 -16.58 2.45 -3.12
C ASN A 446 -16.06 1.74 -4.38
N GLU A 447 -14.75 1.75 -4.61
CA GLU A 447 -14.14 1.09 -5.79
C GLU A 447 -13.47 -0.26 -5.50
N GLN A 448 -12.73 -0.82 -6.46
CA GLN A 448 -11.92 -2.00 -6.20
C GLN A 448 -10.86 -1.72 -5.12
N ARG A 449 -10.17 -0.60 -5.26
CA ARG A 449 -9.12 -0.10 -4.37
C ARG A 449 -9.16 1.43 -4.34
N GLY A 450 -8.72 2.03 -3.25
CA GLY A 450 -8.55 3.48 -3.20
C GLY A 450 -7.28 3.89 -3.91
N LEU A 451 -6.13 3.46 -3.36
CA LEU A 451 -4.81 3.80 -3.85
C LEU A 451 -3.99 2.53 -4.16
N TYR A 452 -3.31 2.53 -5.31
CA TYR A 452 -2.36 1.50 -5.69
C TYR A 452 -1.00 2.12 -6.05
N VAL A 453 0.04 1.77 -5.30
CA VAL A 453 1.42 2.26 -5.51
C VAL A 453 2.30 1.07 -5.87
N HIS A 454 2.94 1.11 -7.03
CA HIS A 454 3.77 0.00 -7.51
C HIS A 454 4.83 0.42 -8.54
N SER A 455 5.50 -0.57 -9.13
CA SER A 455 6.50 -0.42 -10.18
C SER A 455 7.70 0.45 -9.76
N GLY A 456 8.04 0.47 -8.46
CA GLY A 456 9.19 1.23 -7.96
C GLY A 456 8.92 2.69 -7.64
N SER A 457 7.65 3.09 -7.49
CA SER A 457 7.27 4.43 -7.03
C SER A 457 7.81 4.69 -5.61
N THR A 458 8.80 5.56 -5.49
CA THR A 458 9.47 5.92 -4.22
C THR A 458 9.05 7.30 -3.71
N ARG A 459 9.26 7.55 -2.41
CA ARG A 459 9.03 8.85 -1.76
C ARG A 459 7.58 9.35 -1.87
N PHE A 460 6.62 8.43 -1.97
CA PHE A 460 5.20 8.78 -1.94
C PHE A 460 4.80 9.30 -0.55
N THR A 461 3.99 10.36 -0.51
CA THR A 461 3.42 10.86 0.74
C THR A 461 1.89 10.92 0.62
N GLY A 462 1.19 10.12 1.43
CA GLY A 462 -0.26 10.13 1.54
C GLY A 462 -0.69 10.73 2.88
N GLU A 463 -1.41 11.85 2.87
CA GLU A 463 -1.80 12.56 4.09
C GLU A 463 -3.30 12.92 4.11
N ASN A 464 -3.98 12.79 5.24
CA ASN A 464 -5.38 13.20 5.39
C ASN A 464 -6.35 12.60 4.34
N LEU A 465 -6.12 11.37 3.90
CA LEU A 465 -6.98 10.70 2.93
C LEU A 465 -8.07 9.89 3.63
N SER A 466 -9.27 9.87 3.05
CA SER A 466 -10.32 8.92 3.39
C SER A 466 -10.38 7.83 2.32
N LEU A 467 -10.18 6.57 2.69
CA LEU A 467 -10.20 5.42 1.78
C LEU A 467 -11.20 4.38 2.30
N SER A 468 -12.42 4.38 1.75
CA SER A 468 -13.51 3.61 2.36
C SER A 468 -14.43 2.84 1.41
N GLY A 469 -14.96 1.72 1.90
CA GLY A 469 -15.95 0.93 1.17
C GLY A 469 -15.40 0.19 -0.06
N HIS A 470 -14.08 0.08 -0.21
CA HIS A 470 -13.50 -0.62 -1.35
C HIS A 470 -13.76 -2.13 -1.29
N SER A 471 -13.97 -2.78 -2.43
CA SER A 471 -14.22 -4.23 -2.46
C SER A 471 -12.99 -5.07 -2.13
N LEU A 472 -11.77 -4.52 -2.28
CA LEU A 472 -10.52 -5.13 -1.82
C LEU A 472 -9.87 -4.29 -0.71
N ASP A 473 -8.77 -3.61 -1.01
CA ASP A 473 -7.95 -2.93 0.00
C ASP A 473 -8.07 -1.41 -0.14
N GLY A 474 -7.98 -0.68 0.98
CA GLY A 474 -7.94 0.78 0.95
C GLY A 474 -6.69 1.28 0.22
N ILE A 475 -5.53 0.82 0.68
CA ILE A 475 -4.22 1.09 0.07
C ILE A 475 -3.52 -0.23 -0.22
N LEU A 476 -2.95 -0.35 -1.43
CA LEU A 476 -1.96 -1.37 -1.77
C LEU A 476 -0.65 -0.72 -2.19
N ILE A 477 0.45 -1.13 -1.56
CA ILE A 477 1.82 -0.74 -1.91
C ILE A 477 2.63 -2.00 -2.19
N GLU A 478 3.18 -2.06 -3.40
CA GLU A 478 4.02 -3.14 -3.90
C GLU A 478 5.31 -2.57 -4.49
N ASP A 479 6.33 -3.42 -4.67
CA ASP A 479 7.58 -3.13 -5.41
C ASP A 479 8.32 -1.83 -5.04
N ASN A 480 9.46 -1.95 -4.35
CA ASN A 480 10.41 -0.86 -4.04
C ASN A 480 9.76 0.53 -3.79
N ALA A 481 9.07 0.68 -2.66
CA ALA A 481 8.37 1.90 -2.27
C ALA A 481 9.13 2.69 -1.18
N GLU A 482 10.47 2.70 -1.27
CA GLU A 482 11.35 3.32 -0.28
C GLU A 482 10.93 4.77 0.04
N SER A 483 11.06 5.16 1.30
CA SER A 483 10.73 6.50 1.78
C SER A 483 9.25 6.90 1.63
N THR A 484 8.36 5.93 1.52
CA THR A 484 6.91 6.19 1.53
C THR A 484 6.40 6.47 2.95
N THR A 485 5.56 7.50 3.10
CA THR A 485 4.92 7.86 4.38
C THR A 485 3.41 7.99 4.24
N LEU A 486 2.69 7.45 5.22
CA LEU A 486 1.23 7.46 5.30
C LEU A 486 0.80 8.08 6.64
N ARG A 487 0.13 9.24 6.61
CA ARG A 487 -0.24 9.97 7.84
C ARG A 487 -1.70 10.40 7.89
N ASN A 488 -2.29 10.37 9.07
CA ASN A 488 -3.62 10.93 9.36
C ASN A 488 -4.73 10.38 8.44
N LEU A 489 -4.68 9.09 8.11
CA LEU A 489 -5.62 8.48 7.19
C LEU A 489 -6.89 8.03 7.91
N LEU A 490 -8.02 8.05 7.22
CA LEU A 490 -9.21 7.28 7.57
C LEU A 490 -9.33 6.10 6.59
N VAL A 491 -9.08 4.88 7.07
CA VAL A 491 -9.14 3.67 6.23
C VAL A 491 -10.20 2.72 6.77
N ALA A 492 -11.38 2.70 6.15
CA ALA A 492 -12.56 2.09 6.75
C ALA A 492 -13.38 1.21 5.83
N ASP A 493 -14.00 0.18 6.40
CA ASP A 493 -15.07 -0.59 5.76
C ASP A 493 -14.66 -1.27 4.42
N ASN A 494 -13.38 -1.60 4.26
CA ASN A 494 -12.84 -2.25 3.05
C ASN A 494 -13.01 -3.78 3.08
N GLY A 495 -13.25 -4.38 1.93
CA GLY A 495 -13.61 -5.78 1.74
C GLY A 495 -12.48 -6.79 2.02
N ARG A 496 -11.24 -6.33 2.15
CA ARG A 496 -10.08 -7.14 2.51
C ARG A 496 -9.20 -6.43 3.55
N TYR A 497 -8.11 -5.76 3.16
CA TYR A 497 -7.21 -5.10 4.09
C TYR A 497 -7.45 -3.59 4.14
N GLY A 498 -7.12 -2.95 5.26
CA GLY A 498 -7.06 -1.48 5.28
C GLY A 498 -5.88 -1.00 4.45
N ILE A 499 -4.68 -1.26 4.98
CA ILE A 499 -3.40 -0.91 4.35
C ILE A 499 -2.63 -2.21 4.12
N TYR A 500 -2.28 -2.49 2.86
CA TYR A 500 -1.48 -3.65 2.47
C TYR A 500 -0.17 -3.20 1.83
N VAL A 501 0.95 -3.58 2.44
CA VAL A 501 2.30 -3.18 2.04
C VAL A 501 3.18 -4.43 1.90
N THR A 502 3.84 -4.59 0.76
CA THR A 502 4.69 -5.76 0.48
C THR A 502 6.18 -5.45 0.31
N SER A 503 6.53 -4.16 0.28
CA SER A 503 7.90 -3.61 0.17
C SER A 503 8.17 -2.62 1.31
N PRO A 504 9.44 -2.34 1.68
CA PRO A 504 9.74 -1.40 2.76
C PRO A 504 9.16 0.00 2.53
N ILE A 505 8.54 0.55 3.57
CA ILE A 505 8.14 1.96 3.67
C ILE A 505 8.59 2.54 5.03
N ASP A 506 8.60 3.86 5.17
CA ASP A 506 9.14 4.50 6.37
C ASP A 506 8.11 4.58 7.50
N GLU A 507 6.86 4.96 7.19
CA GLU A 507 5.92 5.40 8.24
C GLU A 507 4.44 5.12 7.91
N ILE A 508 3.70 4.65 8.93
CA ILE A 508 2.24 4.69 9.02
C ILE A 508 1.86 5.31 10.37
N SER A 509 1.31 6.53 10.38
CA SER A 509 1.05 7.23 11.64
C SER A 509 -0.26 8.02 11.72
N GLY A 510 -0.72 8.26 12.95
CA GLY A 510 -1.86 9.14 13.27
C GLY A 510 -3.19 8.73 12.63
N SER A 511 -3.31 7.49 12.15
CA SER A 511 -4.42 7.06 11.30
C SER A 511 -5.52 6.32 12.08
N ILE A 512 -6.76 6.39 11.57
CA ILE A 512 -7.91 5.62 12.04
C ILE A 512 -8.19 4.53 11.02
N ILE A 513 -7.98 3.28 11.41
CA ILE A 513 -8.12 2.10 10.55
C ILE A 513 -9.18 1.21 11.18
N ARG A 514 -10.34 1.04 10.55
CA ARG A 514 -11.47 0.35 11.21
C ARG A 514 -12.36 -0.44 10.27
N ASN A 515 -13.04 -1.46 10.79
CA ASN A 515 -14.08 -2.20 10.07
C ASN A 515 -13.65 -2.87 8.76
N ASN A 516 -12.35 -2.96 8.47
CA ASN A 516 -11.86 -3.71 7.31
C ASN A 516 -12.07 -5.21 7.56
N VAL A 517 -12.57 -5.93 6.55
CA VAL A 517 -13.03 -7.31 6.69
C VAL A 517 -11.91 -8.24 7.17
N ALA A 518 -10.70 -8.16 6.62
CA ALA A 518 -9.58 -8.99 7.05
C ALA A 518 -8.72 -8.28 8.09
N ARG A 519 -7.67 -7.56 7.67
CA ARG A 519 -6.65 -6.96 8.55
C ARG A 519 -6.68 -5.44 8.48
N GLY A 520 -6.33 -4.79 9.58
CA GLY A 520 -6.12 -3.34 9.59
C GLY A 520 -4.90 -2.95 8.76
N ILE A 521 -3.72 -3.29 9.28
CA ILE A 521 -2.43 -3.12 8.62
C ILE A 521 -1.85 -4.51 8.33
N TYR A 522 -1.52 -4.77 7.07
CA TYR A 522 -0.76 -5.93 6.65
C TYR A 522 0.54 -5.47 5.99
N ALA A 523 1.66 -5.61 6.69
CA ALA A 523 2.98 -5.20 6.21
C ALA A 523 3.92 -6.40 6.17
N THR A 524 4.51 -6.66 5.00
CA THR A 524 5.48 -7.75 4.82
C THR A 524 6.79 -7.24 4.27
N ASN A 525 7.91 -7.93 4.56
CA ASN A 525 9.24 -7.61 4.03
C ASN A 525 9.67 -6.18 4.36
N GLN A 526 9.50 -5.78 5.63
CA GLN A 526 9.78 -4.41 6.09
C GLN A 526 11.20 -4.29 6.63
N GLU A 527 11.77 -3.10 6.48
CA GLU A 527 13.04 -2.68 7.06
C GLU A 527 12.84 -1.24 7.59
N GLY A 528 13.05 -1.03 8.89
CA GLY A 528 12.94 0.32 9.48
C GLY A 528 11.52 0.91 9.61
N LEU A 529 10.45 0.14 9.40
CA LEU A 529 9.06 0.64 9.45
C LEU A 529 8.68 1.21 10.83
N LEU A 530 8.14 2.42 10.86
CA LEU A 530 7.46 3.02 12.01
C LEU A 530 5.94 2.94 11.86
N VAL A 531 5.26 2.30 12.82
CA VAL A 531 3.79 2.34 12.95
C VAL A 531 3.43 3.03 14.26
N ASP A 532 3.05 4.30 14.21
CA ASP A 532 2.92 5.15 15.41
C ASP A 532 1.55 5.83 15.57
N GLY A 533 0.99 5.76 16.77
CA GLY A 533 -0.16 6.60 17.15
C GLY A 533 -1.45 6.30 16.37
N ASN A 534 -1.63 5.07 15.87
CA ASN A 534 -2.81 4.70 15.10
C ASN A 534 -3.92 4.14 15.99
N THR A 535 -5.19 4.37 15.62
CA THR A 535 -6.36 3.71 16.20
C THR A 535 -6.86 2.63 15.25
N ILE A 536 -6.73 1.36 15.64
CA ILE A 536 -6.96 0.18 14.78
C ILE A 536 -8.02 -0.72 15.40
N GLN A 537 -9.19 -0.81 14.77
CA GLN A 537 -10.37 -1.39 15.43
C GLN A 537 -11.28 -2.24 14.54
N ASN A 538 -11.88 -3.27 15.15
CA ASN A 538 -12.98 -4.04 14.54
C ASN A 538 -12.63 -4.72 13.21
N HIS A 539 -11.55 -5.50 13.20
CA HIS A 539 -11.13 -6.36 12.08
C HIS A 539 -11.48 -7.83 12.35
N LEU A 540 -11.78 -8.63 11.33
CA LEU A 540 -12.08 -10.06 11.52
C LEU A 540 -10.84 -10.94 11.58
N GLU A 541 -9.66 -10.40 11.27
CA GLU A 541 -8.36 -11.03 11.52
C GLU A 541 -7.52 -10.14 12.45
N TYR A 542 -6.39 -9.62 11.96
CA TYR A 542 -5.41 -8.91 12.76
C TYR A 542 -5.65 -7.39 12.75
N GLY A 543 -5.34 -6.71 13.86
CA GLY A 543 -5.16 -5.26 13.86
C GLY A 543 -3.92 -4.88 13.06
N ILE A 544 -2.75 -5.31 13.54
CA ILE A 544 -1.46 -5.15 12.86
C ILE A 544 -0.88 -6.54 12.59
N TYR A 545 -0.48 -6.79 11.36
CA TYR A 545 0.23 -8.00 10.96
C TYR A 545 1.52 -7.63 10.24
N LEU A 546 2.64 -7.76 10.95
CA LEU A 546 3.98 -7.45 10.48
C LEU A 546 4.81 -8.74 10.36
N THR A 547 5.33 -9.05 9.18
CA THR A 547 6.14 -10.28 8.96
C THR A 547 7.26 -10.08 7.95
N GLY A 548 8.23 -10.99 7.94
CA GLY A 548 9.39 -10.91 7.05
C GLY A 548 10.25 -9.68 7.34
N VAL A 549 10.28 -9.21 8.60
CA VAL A 549 11.09 -8.04 8.96
C VAL A 549 12.57 -8.41 8.88
N ALA A 550 13.36 -7.57 8.21
CA ALA A 550 14.80 -7.71 8.07
C ALA A 550 15.50 -6.36 8.28
N GLY A 551 16.80 -6.39 8.52
CA GLY A 551 17.63 -5.18 8.55
C GLY A 551 17.34 -4.26 9.75
N GLU A 552 17.11 -2.97 9.46
CA GLU A 552 16.83 -1.94 10.45
C GLU A 552 15.60 -2.21 11.34
N LEU A 553 15.67 -1.72 12.58
CA LEU A 553 14.64 -1.90 13.60
C LEU A 553 13.29 -1.32 13.16
N SER A 554 12.27 -2.17 13.06
CA SER A 554 10.87 -1.73 12.91
C SER A 554 10.24 -1.48 14.28
N THR A 555 9.44 -0.43 14.41
CA THR A 555 8.83 -0.01 15.69
C THR A 555 7.32 0.13 15.55
N LEU A 556 6.59 -0.59 16.40
CA LEU A 556 5.14 -0.45 16.58
C LEU A 556 4.89 0.28 17.90
N SER A 557 4.55 1.58 17.84
CA SER A 557 4.45 2.43 19.03
C SER A 557 3.14 3.17 19.18
N ASN A 558 2.70 3.37 20.43
CA ASN A 558 1.58 4.24 20.78
C ASN A 558 0.25 3.92 20.05
N ASN A 559 0.08 2.70 19.53
CA ASN A 559 -1.13 2.32 18.83
C ASN A 559 -2.20 1.84 19.80
N VAL A 560 -3.46 2.17 19.50
CA VAL A 560 -4.64 1.65 20.19
C VAL A 560 -5.26 0.57 19.30
N VAL A 561 -5.20 -0.69 19.74
CA VAL A 561 -5.66 -1.84 18.95
C VAL A 561 -6.73 -2.60 19.71
N SER A 562 -7.97 -2.62 19.19
CA SER A 562 -9.07 -3.24 19.91
C SER A 562 -10.16 -3.88 19.06
N VAL A 563 -10.90 -4.83 19.63
CA VAL A 563 -12.07 -5.47 18.99
C VAL A 563 -11.70 -6.19 17.68
N THR A 564 -10.46 -6.63 17.52
CA THR A 564 -10.00 -7.44 16.39
C THR A 564 -10.07 -8.93 16.74
N ASP A 565 -9.86 -9.85 15.79
CA ASP A 565 -9.68 -11.27 16.16
C ASP A 565 -8.37 -11.44 16.93
N ARG A 566 -7.28 -10.86 16.43
CA ARG A 566 -5.97 -10.78 17.11
C ARG A 566 -5.41 -9.37 17.01
N GLY A 567 -4.88 -8.80 18.09
CA GLY A 567 -4.41 -7.42 18.10
C GLY A 567 -3.19 -7.18 17.21
N ILE A 568 -2.00 -7.50 17.72
CA ILE A 568 -0.72 -7.26 17.04
C ILE A 568 0.02 -8.58 16.83
N TYR A 569 0.45 -8.84 15.61
CA TYR A 569 1.37 -9.92 15.26
C TYR A 569 2.64 -9.34 14.64
N ALA A 570 3.80 -9.74 15.15
CA ALA A 570 5.10 -9.36 14.61
C ALA A 570 6.06 -10.56 14.54
N ASP A 571 6.69 -10.73 13.39
CA ASP A 571 7.72 -11.75 13.12
C ASP A 571 9.00 -11.07 12.62
N ALA A 572 10.11 -11.33 13.33
CA ALA A 572 11.43 -10.75 13.09
C ALA A 572 12.53 -11.82 13.01
N ASP A 573 12.43 -12.77 12.07
CA ASP A 573 13.43 -13.84 11.87
C ASP A 573 14.83 -13.30 11.50
N ASP A 574 14.91 -12.36 10.53
CA ASP A 574 16.16 -11.78 10.01
C ASP A 574 16.37 -10.30 10.42
N GLY A 575 15.53 -9.77 11.32
CA GLY A 575 15.50 -8.36 11.71
C GLY A 575 15.25 -8.16 13.20
N THR A 576 14.73 -6.99 13.57
CA THR A 576 14.29 -6.72 14.94
C THR A 576 13.00 -5.91 14.94
N VAL A 577 12.11 -6.18 15.89
CA VAL A 577 10.87 -5.42 16.08
C VAL A 577 10.72 -5.01 17.54
N GLN A 578 10.37 -3.75 17.77
CA GLN A 578 9.93 -3.25 19.07
C GLN A 578 8.43 -3.00 19.05
N ILE A 579 7.71 -3.58 20.02
CA ILE A 579 6.29 -3.31 20.27
C ILE A 579 6.23 -2.54 21.59
N VAL A 580 6.06 -1.21 21.52
CA VAL A 580 6.25 -0.32 22.67
C VAL A 580 5.08 0.64 22.92
N GLY A 581 4.59 0.73 24.16
CA GLY A 581 3.64 1.80 24.51
C GLY A 581 2.25 1.65 23.89
N ASN A 582 1.90 0.45 23.39
CA ASN A 582 0.60 0.21 22.76
C ASN A 582 -0.47 -0.13 23.80
N HIS A 583 -1.72 0.22 23.49
CA HIS A 583 -2.91 -0.17 24.25
C HIS A 583 -3.69 -1.21 23.46
N VAL A 584 -3.65 -2.47 23.89
CA VAL A 584 -4.19 -3.61 23.13
C VAL A 584 -5.26 -4.34 23.93
N PHE A 585 -6.52 -4.26 23.52
CA PHE A 585 -7.61 -4.75 24.36
C PHE A 585 -8.86 -5.28 23.66
N ASP A 586 -9.67 -6.06 24.38
CA ASP A 586 -10.96 -6.61 23.93
C ASP A 586 -10.89 -7.36 22.59
N ASN A 587 -9.76 -8.00 22.28
CA ASN A 587 -9.62 -8.81 21.08
C ASN A 587 -10.21 -10.21 21.29
N ARG A 588 -10.82 -10.77 20.23
CA ARG A 588 -11.60 -12.02 20.31
C ARG A 588 -10.75 -13.26 20.57
N VAL A 589 -9.42 -13.16 20.43
CA VAL A 589 -8.47 -14.24 20.67
C VAL A 589 -7.25 -13.76 21.46
N HIS A 590 -6.28 -13.10 20.82
CA HIS A 590 -5.01 -12.71 21.44
C HIS A 590 -4.76 -11.20 21.35
N GLY A 591 -4.06 -10.66 22.33
CA GLY A 591 -3.58 -9.27 22.32
C GLY A 591 -2.37 -9.10 21.42
N ILE A 592 -1.18 -9.47 21.91
CA ILE A 592 0.10 -9.31 21.20
C ILE A 592 0.76 -10.68 21.00
N GLN A 593 1.27 -10.95 19.80
CA GLN A 593 2.10 -12.10 19.49
C GLN A 593 3.39 -11.65 18.79
N GLY A 594 4.53 -11.96 19.40
CA GLY A 594 5.86 -11.70 18.87
C GLY A 594 6.63 -13.00 18.61
N GLU A 595 7.40 -13.05 17.53
CA GLU A 595 8.26 -14.19 17.19
C GLU A 595 9.70 -13.74 16.93
N PHE A 596 10.68 -14.59 17.31
CA PHE A 596 12.11 -14.34 17.14
C PHE A 596 12.61 -13.10 17.91
N SER A 597 13.21 -12.13 17.21
CA SER A 597 13.86 -10.95 17.80
C SER A 597 12.86 -9.79 18.06
N VAL A 598 11.79 -10.09 18.82
CA VAL A 598 10.75 -9.12 19.22
C VAL A 598 10.92 -8.71 20.68
N ASP A 599 10.94 -7.40 20.95
CA ASP A 599 10.90 -6.79 22.29
C ASP A 599 9.56 -6.12 22.54
N VAL A 600 8.73 -6.72 23.42
CA VAL A 600 7.40 -6.24 23.82
C VAL A 600 7.54 -5.51 25.14
N ARG A 601 7.38 -4.19 25.15
CA ARG A 601 7.59 -3.38 26.37
C ARG A 601 6.64 -2.21 26.58
N LEU A 602 6.38 -1.86 27.84
CA LEU A 602 5.57 -0.68 28.18
C LEU A 602 4.17 -0.70 27.54
N ASN A 603 3.65 -1.87 27.17
CA ASN A 603 2.31 -2.01 26.62
C ASN A 603 1.30 -2.26 27.75
N THR A 604 0.07 -1.81 27.53
CA THR A 604 -1.08 -2.23 28.33
C THR A 604 -1.91 -3.20 27.51
N VAL A 605 -2.08 -4.43 28.03
CA VAL A 605 -2.75 -5.52 27.30
C VAL A 605 -3.83 -6.17 28.15
N HIS A 606 -5.10 -5.99 27.80
CA HIS A 606 -6.19 -6.45 28.68
C HIS A 606 -7.48 -6.85 27.97
N GLY A 607 -8.38 -7.56 28.67
CA GLY A 607 -9.69 -7.93 28.14
C GLY A 607 -9.70 -8.88 26.94
N ASN A 608 -8.55 -9.45 26.55
CA ASN A 608 -8.48 -10.36 25.40
C ASN A 608 -8.99 -11.75 25.80
N VAL A 609 -9.80 -12.38 24.94
CA VAL A 609 -10.52 -13.61 25.28
C VAL A 609 -9.61 -14.77 25.68
N ASP A 610 -8.46 -14.94 25.02
CA ASP A 610 -7.51 -16.01 25.33
C ASP A 610 -6.22 -15.48 25.97
N ARG A 611 -5.31 -14.90 25.18
CA ARG A 611 -3.96 -14.57 25.69
C ARG A 611 -3.68 -13.09 25.57
N GLY A 612 -3.10 -12.50 26.61
CA GLY A 612 -2.60 -11.13 26.57
C GLY A 612 -1.40 -11.02 25.63
N ILE A 613 -0.25 -11.54 26.07
CA ILE A 613 1.02 -11.49 25.30
C ILE A 613 1.55 -12.90 25.05
N ILE A 614 2.01 -13.16 23.83
CA ILE A 614 2.64 -14.42 23.41
C ILE A 614 4.00 -14.11 22.81
N VAL A 615 5.04 -14.81 23.28
CA VAL A 615 6.34 -14.88 22.59
C VAL A 615 6.81 -16.32 22.47
N ASP A 616 6.68 -16.91 21.28
CA ASP A 616 6.82 -18.37 21.09
C ASP A 616 8.19 -18.81 20.56
N CYS A 617 8.84 -17.97 19.75
CA CYS A 617 10.06 -18.30 19.00
C CYS A 617 11.28 -17.53 19.50
N GLY A 618 11.33 -17.16 20.78
CA GLY A 618 12.30 -16.21 21.32
C GLY A 618 11.61 -14.95 21.82
N GLY A 619 12.36 -13.88 22.08
CA GLY A 619 11.82 -12.56 22.41
C GLY A 619 11.81 -12.20 23.91
N SER A 620 11.60 -10.92 24.17
CA SER A 620 11.52 -10.32 25.50
C SER A 620 10.18 -9.65 25.73
N VAL A 621 9.58 -9.91 26.90
CA VAL A 621 8.36 -9.25 27.38
C VAL A 621 8.73 -8.53 28.66
N ARG A 622 8.78 -7.19 28.66
CA ARG A 622 9.22 -6.45 29.84
C ARG A 622 8.43 -5.19 30.14
N GLU A 623 8.25 -4.88 31.41
CA GLU A 623 7.62 -3.62 31.81
C GLU A 623 6.23 -3.43 31.19
N ASN A 624 5.47 -4.51 30.98
CA ASN A 624 4.08 -4.44 30.49
C ASN A 624 3.09 -4.53 31.66
N VAL A 625 1.88 -4.03 31.43
CA VAL A 625 0.74 -4.22 32.33
C VAL A 625 -0.29 -5.11 31.63
N VAL A 626 -0.53 -6.31 32.18
CA VAL A 626 -1.29 -7.36 31.49
C VAL A 626 -2.37 -7.94 32.40
N PHE A 627 -3.64 -7.72 32.07
CA PHE A 627 -4.73 -8.11 32.96
C PHE A 627 -6.03 -8.51 32.28
N GLU A 628 -6.92 -9.19 33.01
CA GLU A 628 -8.26 -9.57 32.52
C GLU A 628 -8.27 -10.37 31.20
N ASN A 629 -7.21 -11.14 30.93
CA ASN A 629 -7.20 -12.14 29.85
C ASN A 629 -7.48 -13.55 30.41
N SER A 630 -7.60 -14.59 29.58
CA SER A 630 -7.59 -15.97 30.11
C SER A 630 -6.18 -16.33 30.64
N VAL A 631 -5.15 -16.11 29.82
CA VAL A 631 -3.74 -16.21 30.20
C VAL A 631 -3.07 -14.86 29.98
N GLY A 632 -2.35 -14.35 30.98
CA GLY A 632 -1.66 -13.06 30.87
C GLY A 632 -0.53 -13.10 29.84
N ILE A 633 0.56 -13.81 30.16
CA ILE A 633 1.75 -13.92 29.32
C ILE A 633 2.07 -15.38 29.03
N GLN A 634 2.31 -15.72 27.76
CA GLN A 634 2.90 -17.00 27.33
C GLN A 634 4.33 -16.81 26.83
N LEU A 635 5.24 -17.65 27.33
CA LEU A 635 6.64 -17.67 26.92
C LEU A 635 7.07 -19.03 26.40
N GLY A 636 7.65 -19.02 25.21
CA GLY A 636 8.65 -19.96 24.75
C GLY A 636 8.18 -21.34 24.34
N PHE A 637 7.02 -21.40 23.67
CA PHE A 637 6.48 -22.65 23.16
C PHE A 637 7.47 -23.38 22.21
N ARG A 638 8.18 -22.65 21.35
CA ARG A 638 9.16 -23.19 20.38
C ARG A 638 10.61 -22.92 20.76
N GLN A 639 10.94 -21.71 21.20
CA GLN A 639 12.28 -21.32 21.69
C GLN A 639 12.15 -20.52 22.99
N SER A 640 13.20 -20.41 23.79
CA SER A 640 13.07 -19.79 25.13
C SER A 640 12.86 -18.27 25.04
N GLY A 641 11.94 -17.74 25.84
CA GLY A 641 11.69 -16.30 25.96
C GLY A 641 11.98 -15.77 27.36
N SER A 642 11.73 -14.49 27.59
CA SER A 642 11.87 -13.85 28.90
C SER A 642 10.67 -12.95 29.26
N ALA A 643 10.27 -12.98 30.53
CA ALA A 643 9.36 -12.00 31.13
C ALA A 643 10.06 -11.27 32.27
N THR A 644 10.25 -9.96 32.16
CA THR A 644 10.95 -9.15 33.16
C THR A 644 10.17 -7.91 33.60
N ASN A 645 9.99 -7.70 34.89
CA ASN A 645 9.36 -6.49 35.44
C ASN A 645 7.95 -6.18 34.89
N ASN A 646 7.17 -7.22 34.53
CA ASN A 646 5.77 -7.04 34.12
C ASN A 646 4.85 -7.04 35.34
N ARG A 647 3.75 -6.30 35.27
CA ARG A 647 2.63 -6.39 36.20
C ARG A 647 1.51 -7.23 35.55
N VAL A 648 1.17 -8.37 36.15
CA VAL A 648 0.27 -9.36 35.53
C VAL A 648 -0.82 -9.81 36.50
N TYR A 649 -2.07 -9.43 36.24
CA TYR A 649 -3.12 -9.65 37.25
C TYR A 649 -4.51 -9.93 36.70
N ALA A 650 -5.40 -10.45 37.55
CA ALA A 650 -6.81 -10.67 37.22
C ALA A 650 -7.08 -11.51 35.96
N ASN A 651 -6.12 -12.35 35.54
CA ASN A 651 -6.33 -13.25 34.41
C ASN A 651 -7.12 -14.49 34.89
N ALA A 652 -8.07 -14.94 34.07
CA ALA A 652 -9.05 -15.96 34.46
C ALA A 652 -8.43 -17.33 34.77
N SER A 653 -7.27 -17.64 34.17
CA SER A 653 -6.54 -18.90 34.33
C SER A 653 -5.14 -18.72 34.89
N THR A 654 -4.19 -18.21 34.09
CA THR A 654 -2.77 -18.18 34.48
C THR A 654 -2.19 -16.81 34.26
N GLY A 655 -1.44 -16.27 35.23
CA GLY A 655 -0.71 -15.03 35.05
C GLY A 655 0.39 -15.18 34.00
N ILE A 656 1.42 -15.99 34.31
CA ILE A 656 2.53 -16.26 33.39
C ILE A 656 2.66 -17.76 33.14
N LEU A 657 2.53 -18.18 31.88
CA LEU A 657 2.73 -19.54 31.40
C LEU A 657 4.06 -19.63 30.65
N ALA A 658 5.00 -20.41 31.16
CA ALA A 658 6.35 -20.48 30.61
C ALA A 658 6.76 -21.92 30.26
N TYR A 659 7.46 -22.05 29.15
CA TYR A 659 7.98 -23.32 28.65
C TYR A 659 9.51 -23.30 28.52
N ARG A 660 10.13 -24.48 28.41
CA ARG A 660 11.57 -24.65 28.13
C ARG A 660 12.45 -23.93 29.17
N SER A 661 13.56 -23.33 28.76
CA SER A 661 14.45 -22.54 29.62
C SER A 661 14.04 -21.06 29.70
N SER A 662 12.75 -20.74 29.57
CA SER A 662 12.28 -19.36 29.66
C SER A 662 12.52 -18.75 31.05
N SER A 663 12.83 -17.46 31.10
CA SER A 663 13.21 -16.74 32.31
C SER A 663 12.07 -15.82 32.77
N ILE A 664 11.68 -15.90 34.04
CA ILE A 664 10.59 -15.14 34.64
C ILE A 664 11.16 -14.39 35.84
N GLN A 665 11.47 -13.10 35.67
CA GLN A 665 12.23 -12.32 36.65
C GLN A 665 11.58 -10.99 37.03
N GLY A 666 11.52 -10.64 38.32
CA GLY A 666 11.12 -9.29 38.74
C GLY A 666 9.64 -8.94 38.50
N ASN A 667 8.78 -9.90 38.18
CA ASN A 667 7.38 -9.63 37.84
C ASN A 667 6.51 -9.53 39.10
N THR A 668 5.47 -8.69 39.03
CA THR A 668 4.41 -8.60 40.04
C THR A 668 3.18 -9.32 39.51
N VAL A 669 2.81 -10.46 40.12
CA VAL A 669 1.78 -11.39 39.58
C VAL A 669 0.72 -11.69 40.63
N TYR A 670 -0.54 -11.27 40.42
CA TYR A 670 -1.56 -11.38 41.47
C TYR A 670 -2.99 -11.52 40.98
N SER A 671 -3.90 -11.97 41.85
CA SER A 671 -5.32 -12.14 41.53
C SER A 671 -5.60 -13.03 40.31
N ASN A 672 -4.67 -13.93 39.98
CA ASN A 672 -4.84 -14.94 38.92
C ASN A 672 -5.31 -16.27 39.56
N LEU A 673 -5.92 -17.17 38.78
CA LEU A 673 -6.21 -18.52 39.30
C LEU A 673 -4.92 -19.29 39.62
N VAL A 674 -3.97 -19.28 38.69
CA VAL A 674 -2.59 -19.70 38.87
C VAL A 674 -1.66 -18.51 38.63
N GLY A 675 -0.73 -18.21 39.53
CA GLY A 675 0.21 -17.11 39.34
C GLY A 675 1.19 -17.38 38.19
N ILE A 676 2.14 -18.28 38.41
CA ILE A 676 3.18 -18.66 37.43
C ILE A 676 3.14 -20.17 37.20
N PHE A 677 3.14 -20.60 35.94
CA PHE A 677 3.17 -22.01 35.54
C PHE A 677 4.35 -22.31 34.62
N GLY A 678 5.34 -23.04 35.12
CA GLY A 678 6.36 -23.72 34.33
C GLY A 678 5.86 -25.06 33.79
N ALA A 679 5.62 -25.13 32.49
CA ALA A 679 4.98 -26.28 31.84
C ALA A 679 5.89 -26.97 30.81
N GLN A 680 5.54 -28.19 30.45
CA GLN A 680 6.19 -28.93 29.36
C GLN A 680 5.57 -28.55 28.01
N VAL A 681 6.41 -28.44 26.98
CA VAL A 681 5.98 -28.68 25.59
C VAL A 681 6.59 -30.01 25.17
N PHE A 682 5.81 -31.09 25.18
CA PHE A 682 6.35 -32.44 24.98
C PHE A 682 7.21 -32.54 23.70
N PRO A 683 8.46 -33.05 23.79
CA PRO A 683 9.11 -33.67 24.95
C PRO A 683 9.96 -32.73 25.83
N ALA A 684 10.07 -31.43 25.50
CA ALA A 684 10.93 -30.47 26.19
C ALA A 684 10.41 -30.10 27.60
N PRO A 685 11.13 -30.46 28.68
CA PRO A 685 10.77 -30.08 30.06
C PRO A 685 10.94 -28.59 30.28
N PHE A 686 10.29 -28.07 31.33
CA PHE A 686 10.61 -26.73 31.84
C PHE A 686 11.94 -26.79 32.61
N THR A 687 12.90 -25.97 32.22
CA THR A 687 14.23 -25.87 32.85
C THR A 687 14.59 -24.43 33.18
N GLY A 688 13.59 -23.54 33.17
CA GLY A 688 13.74 -22.11 33.34
C GLY A 688 13.99 -21.67 34.79
N VAL A 689 14.11 -20.35 34.94
CA VAL A 689 14.30 -19.68 36.23
C VAL A 689 13.08 -18.83 36.53
N ILE A 690 12.54 -18.97 37.74
CA ILE A 690 11.49 -18.13 38.30
C ILE A 690 12.13 -17.40 39.48
N ALA A 691 12.53 -16.15 39.29
CA ALA A 691 13.24 -15.41 40.32
C ALA A 691 12.77 -13.98 40.56
N ASN A 692 12.95 -13.46 41.77
CA ASN A 692 12.64 -12.06 42.08
C ASN A 692 11.17 -11.65 41.79
N ASN A 693 10.24 -12.60 41.71
CA ASN A 693 8.84 -12.29 41.46
C ASN A 693 8.11 -12.07 42.78
N LEU A 694 7.20 -11.10 42.79
CA LEU A 694 6.20 -10.91 43.82
C LEU A 694 4.90 -11.59 43.35
N VAL A 695 4.50 -12.67 44.01
CA VAL A 695 3.30 -13.45 43.66
C VAL A 695 2.33 -13.49 44.84
N TYR A 696 1.13 -12.96 44.69
CA TYR A 696 0.17 -12.87 45.80
C TYR A 696 -1.27 -12.98 45.34
N ALA A 697 -2.21 -13.14 46.29
CA ALA A 697 -3.65 -13.22 46.01
C ALA A 697 -4.03 -14.23 44.90
N SER A 698 -3.24 -15.28 44.71
CA SER A 698 -3.56 -16.33 43.73
C SER A 698 -4.72 -17.19 44.25
N ARG A 699 -5.74 -17.42 43.42
CA ARG A 699 -6.99 -18.06 43.88
C ARG A 699 -6.84 -19.55 44.19
N ASP A 700 -5.94 -20.26 43.50
CA ASP A 700 -5.71 -21.70 43.72
C ASP A 700 -4.24 -22.01 43.99
N LEU A 701 -3.34 -21.51 43.13
CA LEU A 701 -1.91 -21.85 43.17
C LEU A 701 -0.99 -20.70 42.77
N ALA A 702 -0.05 -20.29 43.61
CA ALA A 702 0.89 -19.22 43.26
C ALA A 702 1.92 -19.66 42.20
N ILE A 703 2.68 -20.74 42.44
CA ILE A 703 3.66 -21.25 41.47
C ILE A 703 3.49 -22.75 41.24
N ARG A 704 3.33 -23.13 39.96
CA ARG A 704 3.24 -24.52 39.49
C ARG A 704 4.43 -24.85 38.60
N VAL A 705 5.07 -26.00 38.81
CA VAL A 705 6.03 -26.58 37.87
C VAL A 705 5.69 -28.04 37.65
N ASP A 706 5.37 -28.41 36.41
CA ASP A 706 5.09 -29.78 36.02
C ASP A 706 6.10 -30.28 34.99
N ARG A 707 6.55 -31.53 35.15
CA ARG A 707 7.58 -32.16 34.30
C ARG A 707 8.84 -31.28 34.14
N GLY A 708 9.18 -30.52 35.18
CA GLY A 708 10.35 -29.67 35.20
C GLY A 708 11.64 -30.46 35.41
N GLN A 709 12.75 -29.96 34.85
CA GLN A 709 14.08 -30.53 35.05
C GLN A 709 15.07 -29.42 35.41
N ASN A 710 15.71 -29.53 36.58
CA ASN A 710 16.71 -28.56 37.06
C ASN A 710 16.20 -27.10 37.06
N ALA A 711 14.89 -26.89 37.16
CA ALA A 711 14.30 -25.56 37.25
C ALA A 711 14.60 -24.93 38.61
N SER A 712 14.76 -23.61 38.64
CA SER A 712 15.08 -22.86 39.85
C SER A 712 14.00 -21.87 40.21
N ILE A 713 13.56 -21.92 41.46
CA ILE A 713 12.65 -20.95 42.07
C ILE A 713 13.43 -20.23 43.16
N ALA A 714 13.88 -19.01 42.87
CA ALA A 714 14.81 -18.29 43.74
C ALA A 714 14.31 -16.88 44.08
N ASN A 715 14.51 -16.39 45.30
CA ASN A 715 14.28 -14.98 45.59
C ASN A 715 12.86 -14.48 45.29
N ASN A 716 11.82 -15.32 45.40
CA ASN A 716 10.44 -14.87 45.20
C ASN A 716 9.79 -14.55 46.55
N THR A 717 8.90 -13.58 46.57
CA THR A 717 7.96 -13.37 47.68
C THR A 717 6.61 -13.93 47.26
N ILE A 718 6.12 -14.92 48.00
CA ILE A 718 4.87 -15.62 47.69
C ILE A 718 3.92 -15.49 48.87
N GLN A 719 2.80 -14.84 48.63
CA GLN A 719 1.70 -14.72 49.57
C GLN A 719 0.54 -15.60 49.08
N GLN A 720 0.00 -16.43 49.98
CA GLN A 720 -1.05 -17.37 49.62
C GLN A 720 -2.07 -17.50 50.76
N ILE A 721 -3.33 -17.16 50.47
CA ILE A 721 -4.49 -17.38 51.34
C ILE A 721 -5.31 -18.54 50.77
N GLY A 722 -5.50 -19.61 51.54
CA GLY A 722 -6.08 -20.85 51.03
C GLY A 722 -5.22 -21.49 49.93
N GLY A 723 -5.61 -22.65 49.39
CA GLY A 723 -4.89 -23.25 48.25
C GLY A 723 -3.43 -23.66 48.55
N LEU A 724 -2.55 -23.51 47.55
CA LEU A 724 -1.16 -23.98 47.58
C LEU A 724 -0.19 -22.90 47.07
N ALA A 725 0.95 -22.69 47.73
CA ALA A 725 1.92 -21.68 47.29
C ALA A 725 2.83 -22.21 46.18
N VAL A 726 3.45 -23.37 46.36
CA VAL A 726 4.38 -23.95 45.38
C VAL A 726 4.09 -25.42 45.14
N ARG A 727 3.94 -25.82 43.88
CA ARG A 727 3.74 -27.22 43.47
C ARG A 727 4.83 -27.68 42.50
N PHE A 728 5.44 -28.82 42.81
CA PHE A 728 6.24 -29.61 41.88
C PHE A 728 5.54 -30.92 41.55
N GLY A 729 5.07 -31.05 40.31
CA GLY A 729 4.22 -32.15 39.86
C GLY A 729 4.77 -32.90 38.64
N GLU A 730 4.05 -33.98 38.29
CA GLU A 730 4.23 -34.72 37.05
C GLU A 730 5.68 -35.13 36.72
N GLN A 731 6.34 -35.91 37.58
CA GLN A 731 7.69 -36.44 37.30
C GLN A 731 8.79 -35.36 37.18
N SER A 732 8.64 -34.22 37.87
CA SER A 732 9.68 -33.20 37.91
C SER A 732 10.95 -33.70 38.65
N GLN A 733 12.14 -33.26 38.24
CA GLN A 733 13.42 -33.70 38.82
C GLN A 733 14.43 -32.56 38.97
N GLY A 734 15.25 -32.60 40.03
CA GLY A 734 16.34 -31.62 40.24
C GLY A 734 15.89 -30.20 40.58
N LEU A 735 14.68 -30.01 41.10
CA LEU A 735 14.12 -28.67 41.37
C LEU A 735 14.81 -28.02 42.57
N SER A 736 15.05 -26.70 42.49
CA SER A 736 15.59 -25.90 43.60
C SER A 736 14.62 -24.82 44.05
N LEU A 737 14.52 -24.64 45.37
CA LEU A 737 13.76 -23.57 46.03
C LEU A 737 14.67 -22.86 47.05
N VAL A 738 15.17 -21.67 46.72
CA VAL A 738 16.15 -20.95 47.56
C VAL A 738 15.84 -19.46 47.75
N ASN A 739 16.14 -18.89 48.91
CA ASN A 739 15.99 -17.45 49.18
C ASN A 739 14.56 -16.90 49.06
N ASN A 740 13.52 -17.76 49.09
CA ASN A 740 12.14 -17.31 48.93
C ASN A 740 11.52 -16.92 50.29
N ILE A 741 10.51 -16.06 50.24
CA ILE A 741 9.60 -15.82 51.36
C ILE A 741 8.24 -16.44 51.03
N LEU A 742 7.74 -17.33 51.89
CA LEU A 742 6.40 -17.89 51.80
C LEU A 742 5.55 -17.37 52.97
N TRP A 743 4.57 -16.52 52.68
CA TRP A 743 3.60 -16.00 53.66
C TRP A 743 2.26 -16.70 53.45
N LEU A 744 1.85 -17.50 54.44
CA LEU A 744 0.80 -18.51 54.25
C LEU A 744 -0.30 -18.36 55.30
N GLU A 745 -1.54 -18.18 54.84
CA GLU A 745 -2.74 -18.15 55.69
C GLU A 745 -3.75 -19.21 55.24
N ASN A 746 -4.09 -20.15 56.12
CA ASN A 746 -4.96 -21.28 55.79
C ASN A 746 -4.55 -22.05 54.51
N ALA A 747 -3.25 -22.07 54.18
CA ALA A 747 -2.71 -22.57 52.91
C ALA A 747 -1.69 -23.70 53.10
N THR A 748 -1.37 -24.43 52.03
CA THR A 748 -0.21 -25.31 51.97
C THR A 748 0.97 -24.58 51.33
N GLY A 749 2.15 -24.62 51.94
CA GLY A 749 3.34 -23.98 51.37
C GLY A 749 3.88 -24.73 50.16
N ILE A 750 4.57 -25.84 50.39
CA ILE A 750 5.30 -26.58 49.35
C ILE A 750 4.70 -27.97 49.16
N GLU A 751 4.33 -28.32 47.93
CA GLU A 751 3.95 -29.68 47.58
C GLU A 751 4.92 -30.29 46.58
N VAL A 752 5.45 -31.46 46.93
CA VAL A 752 6.26 -32.28 46.02
C VAL A 752 5.54 -33.60 45.78
N ALA A 753 5.03 -33.78 44.55
CA ALA A 753 4.32 -34.99 44.17
C ALA A 753 5.21 -36.24 44.34
N THR A 754 4.61 -37.39 44.65
CA THR A 754 5.35 -38.63 44.95
C THR A 754 6.32 -39.06 43.84
N ASN A 755 6.01 -38.75 42.58
CA ASN A 755 6.86 -39.04 41.44
C ASN A 755 7.88 -37.93 41.11
N SER A 756 7.94 -36.85 41.89
CA SER A 756 8.72 -35.63 41.61
C SER A 756 9.76 -35.27 42.69
N GLN A 757 10.13 -36.25 43.53
CA GLN A 757 10.99 -36.03 44.70
C GLN A 757 12.50 -36.14 44.39
N VAL A 758 12.86 -36.66 43.21
CA VAL A 758 14.26 -36.92 42.86
C VAL A 758 15.01 -35.61 42.66
N GLY A 759 16.05 -35.39 43.45
CA GLY A 759 16.91 -34.21 43.36
C GLY A 759 16.26 -32.90 43.83
N PHE A 760 15.10 -32.96 44.49
CA PHE A 760 14.48 -31.77 45.09
C PHE A 760 15.36 -31.20 46.21
N ALA A 761 15.65 -29.90 46.14
CA ALA A 761 16.38 -29.16 47.17
C ALA A 761 15.62 -27.87 47.54
N SER A 762 15.41 -27.65 48.83
CA SER A 762 14.87 -26.43 49.40
C SER A 762 15.84 -25.97 50.47
N ASP A 763 16.31 -24.72 50.49
CA ASP A 763 17.12 -24.17 51.58
C ASP A 763 17.05 -22.63 51.63
N TYR A 764 17.43 -21.99 52.74
CA TYR A 764 17.46 -20.52 52.89
C TYR A 764 16.13 -19.81 52.57
N ASN A 765 14.99 -20.42 52.89
CA ASN A 765 13.68 -19.79 52.73
C ASN A 765 13.15 -19.29 54.09
N LEU A 766 12.35 -18.23 54.07
CA LEU A 766 11.56 -17.79 55.23
C LEU A 766 10.11 -18.23 55.03
N ILE A 767 9.55 -18.94 56.01
CA ILE A 767 8.18 -19.42 55.97
C ILE A 767 7.38 -18.81 57.13
N HIS A 768 6.37 -18.02 56.82
CA HIS A 768 5.41 -17.51 57.79
C HIS A 768 4.12 -18.32 57.74
N LEU A 769 3.78 -18.97 58.85
CA LEU A 769 2.61 -19.83 58.97
C LEU A 769 1.57 -19.16 59.87
N LEU A 770 0.43 -18.80 59.29
CA LEU A 770 -0.75 -18.29 59.99
C LEU A 770 -1.88 -19.31 59.98
N ASP A 771 -2.74 -19.25 60.99
CA ASP A 771 -3.92 -20.10 61.15
C ASP A 771 -3.66 -21.60 60.96
N GLN A 772 -4.39 -22.27 60.06
CA GLN A 772 -4.30 -23.71 59.79
C GLN A 772 -3.29 -24.03 58.68
N SER A 773 -2.38 -23.10 58.34
CA SER A 773 -1.38 -23.32 57.31
C SER A 773 -0.46 -24.49 57.63
N VAL A 774 -0.05 -25.22 56.59
CA VAL A 774 0.94 -26.29 56.68
C VAL A 774 2.14 -25.94 55.81
N LEU A 775 3.35 -26.14 56.33
CA LEU A 775 4.57 -25.80 55.59
C LEU A 775 4.66 -26.54 54.27
N GLY A 776 4.37 -27.84 54.27
CA GLY A 776 4.37 -28.58 53.01
C GLY A 776 3.74 -29.96 53.07
N ARG A 777 3.69 -30.60 51.90
CA ARG A 777 3.14 -31.93 51.68
C ARG A 777 4.15 -32.80 50.95
N TRP A 778 4.50 -33.92 51.57
CA TRP A 778 5.47 -34.89 51.05
C TRP A 778 4.89 -36.30 51.13
N GLN A 779 4.93 -37.05 50.02
CA GLN A 779 4.30 -38.38 49.92
C GLN A 779 2.81 -38.36 50.31
N ASN A 780 2.09 -37.30 49.92
CA ASN A 780 0.69 -37.04 50.29
C ASN A 780 0.43 -36.91 51.81
N VAL A 781 1.46 -36.65 52.61
CA VAL A 781 1.35 -36.40 54.05
C VAL A 781 1.72 -34.96 54.38
N ASN A 782 0.86 -34.28 55.14
CA ASN A 782 1.13 -32.91 55.59
C ASN A 782 2.27 -32.87 56.61
N ARG A 783 3.14 -31.88 56.43
CA ARG A 783 4.26 -31.50 57.30
C ARG A 783 3.96 -30.10 57.83
N PRO A 784 3.31 -29.98 59.01
CA PRO A 784 2.80 -28.70 59.47
C PRO A 784 3.90 -27.75 59.96
N THR A 785 5.10 -28.24 60.26
CA THR A 785 6.20 -27.43 60.84
C THR A 785 7.50 -27.60 60.09
N LEU A 786 8.41 -26.62 60.20
CA LEU A 786 9.76 -26.67 59.64
C LEU A 786 10.54 -27.91 60.08
N ILE A 787 10.48 -28.28 61.36
CA ILE A 787 11.12 -29.49 61.87
C ILE A 787 10.58 -30.75 61.17
N SER A 788 9.25 -30.86 61.00
CA SER A 788 8.64 -32.01 60.31
C SER A 788 9.00 -32.08 58.83
N TRP A 789 9.21 -30.93 58.20
CA TRP A 789 9.65 -30.80 56.81
C TRP A 789 11.12 -31.21 56.65
N GLN A 790 12.02 -30.61 57.44
CA GLN A 790 13.45 -30.89 57.45
C GLN A 790 13.77 -32.37 57.68
N ASN A 791 13.06 -33.02 58.63
CA ASN A 791 13.21 -34.46 58.90
C ASN A 791 12.74 -35.34 57.73
N THR A 792 11.99 -34.79 56.78
CA THR A 792 11.47 -35.52 55.62
C THR A 792 12.31 -35.25 54.36
N THR A 793 12.73 -34.00 54.13
CA THR A 793 13.40 -33.56 52.90
C THR A 793 14.93 -33.59 52.98
N PHE A 794 15.50 -33.44 54.19
CA PHE A 794 16.95 -33.42 54.47
C PHE A 794 17.77 -32.34 53.73
N THR A 795 17.13 -31.37 53.06
CA THR A 795 17.81 -30.35 52.25
C THR A 795 17.68 -28.93 52.81
N ASP A 796 16.78 -28.71 53.79
CA ASP A 796 16.26 -27.39 54.17
C ASP A 796 16.79 -26.84 55.51
N SER A 797 18.12 -26.84 55.65
CA SER A 797 18.80 -26.67 56.94
C SER A 797 18.89 -25.23 57.46
N ALA A 798 18.93 -24.25 56.56
CA ALA A 798 19.10 -22.82 56.85
C ALA A 798 17.79 -22.03 56.75
N SER A 799 16.68 -22.65 56.33
CA SER A 799 15.36 -22.00 56.36
C SER A 799 14.90 -21.68 57.78
N ILE A 800 14.04 -20.67 57.90
CA ILE A 800 13.50 -20.20 59.17
C ILE A 800 11.97 -20.07 59.12
N THR A 801 11.32 -20.16 60.28
CA THR A 801 9.90 -19.86 60.44
C THR A 801 9.73 -18.60 61.28
N GLN A 802 9.36 -17.50 60.64
CA GLN A 802 9.19 -16.20 61.28
C GLN A 802 8.26 -15.31 60.45
N ASP A 803 7.74 -14.24 61.04
CA ASP A 803 7.09 -13.14 60.31
C ASP A 803 8.13 -12.35 59.50
N PRO A 804 7.97 -12.19 58.17
CA PRO A 804 8.87 -11.37 57.36
C PRO A 804 8.76 -9.88 57.66
N LEU A 805 7.71 -9.41 58.35
CA LEU A 805 7.49 -8.00 58.67
C LEU A 805 7.44 -7.15 57.40
N PHE A 806 6.44 -7.41 56.57
CA PHE A 806 6.11 -6.57 55.41
C PHE A 806 5.51 -5.23 55.84
N ALA A 807 5.64 -4.23 54.97
CA ALA A 807 5.20 -2.88 55.23
C ALA A 807 3.68 -2.73 55.35
N ASP A 808 2.95 -3.07 54.28
CA ASP A 808 1.50 -2.94 54.20
C ASP A 808 0.96 -3.84 53.08
N PRO A 809 0.85 -5.16 53.31
CA PRO A 809 0.55 -6.12 52.24
C PRO A 809 -0.75 -5.89 51.47
N ASP A 810 -1.77 -5.35 52.13
CA ASP A 810 -3.10 -5.03 51.58
C ASP A 810 -3.29 -3.54 51.30
N GLY A 811 -2.20 -2.77 51.33
CA GLY A 811 -2.16 -1.38 50.91
C GLY A 811 -3.04 -0.44 51.73
N ASN A 812 -3.12 0.80 51.25
CA ASN A 812 -3.82 1.87 51.95
C ASN A 812 -5.35 1.66 51.97
N ASP A 813 -5.87 0.92 51.00
CA ASP A 813 -7.29 0.62 50.92
C ASP A 813 -7.71 -0.60 51.78
N ASN A 814 -6.76 -1.32 52.39
CA ASN A 814 -6.95 -2.56 53.15
C ASN A 814 -7.61 -3.67 52.31
N VAL A 815 -7.31 -3.70 51.02
CA VAL A 815 -7.78 -4.72 50.09
C VAL A 815 -6.60 -5.28 49.31
N LEU A 816 -6.26 -6.53 49.63
CA LEU A 816 -5.20 -7.23 48.93
C LEU A 816 -5.57 -7.51 47.45
N GLY A 817 -4.79 -6.96 46.53
CA GLY A 817 -4.83 -7.28 45.10
C GLY A 817 -5.94 -6.59 44.31
N TYR A 818 -6.29 -7.18 43.16
CA TYR A 818 -7.24 -6.57 42.21
C TYR A 818 -8.71 -6.70 42.64
N VAL A 819 -9.44 -5.58 42.59
CA VAL A 819 -10.91 -5.51 42.68
C VAL A 819 -11.52 -4.98 41.39
N ASP A 820 -11.06 -3.81 40.94
CA ASP A 820 -11.48 -3.13 39.72
C ASP A 820 -10.38 -2.18 39.22
N SER A 821 -10.64 -1.44 38.14
CA SER A 821 -9.65 -0.54 37.53
C SER A 821 -9.19 0.64 38.43
N LEU A 822 -9.93 0.98 39.49
CA LEU A 822 -9.56 2.02 40.46
C LEU A 822 -8.82 1.44 41.67
N GLN A 823 -9.06 0.17 41.98
CA GLN A 823 -8.39 -0.61 43.03
C GLN A 823 -7.69 -1.81 42.39
N ASP A 824 -6.56 -1.52 41.73
CA ASP A 824 -5.83 -2.50 40.93
C ASP A 824 -4.69 -3.19 41.69
N GLY A 825 -4.55 -3.01 43.01
CA GLY A 825 -3.46 -3.57 43.81
C GLY A 825 -2.11 -2.86 43.62
N ARG A 826 -2.11 -1.61 43.12
CA ARG A 826 -0.87 -0.82 43.00
C ARG A 826 -0.30 -0.35 44.34
N ASP A 827 -1.11 -0.32 45.37
CA ASP A 827 -0.77 0.13 46.72
C ASP A 827 -0.35 -0.99 47.67
N ASP A 828 -0.51 -2.26 47.28
CA ASP A 828 0.01 -3.43 48.02
C ASP A 828 1.55 -3.35 48.18
N ASP A 829 2.03 -3.31 49.42
CA ASP A 829 3.44 -3.08 49.76
C ASP A 829 4.09 -4.25 50.54
N PHE A 830 4.80 -5.10 49.80
CA PHE A 830 5.55 -6.25 50.32
C PHE A 830 7.03 -5.95 50.60
N HIS A 831 7.45 -4.68 50.65
CA HIS A 831 8.81 -4.36 51.07
C HIS A 831 9.02 -4.76 52.54
N LEU A 832 10.23 -5.22 52.86
CA LEU A 832 10.61 -5.59 54.22
C LEU A 832 10.78 -4.32 55.06
N LEU A 833 10.19 -4.28 56.27
CA LEU A 833 10.39 -3.15 57.18
C LEU A 833 11.87 -2.99 57.55
N SER A 834 12.39 -1.77 57.45
CA SER A 834 13.78 -1.45 57.79
C SER A 834 13.89 -0.15 58.56
N ARG A 835 14.69 -0.18 59.63
CA ARG A 835 15.01 1.00 60.43
C ARG A 835 15.99 1.95 59.75
N ASP A 836 16.72 1.44 58.75
CA ASP A 836 17.77 2.15 58.03
C ASP A 836 17.33 2.57 56.61
N GLY A 837 16.15 2.12 56.17
CA GLY A 837 15.45 2.61 55.00
C GLY A 837 14.91 1.50 54.10
N ARG A 838 13.73 1.72 53.51
CA ARG A 838 13.16 0.89 52.42
C ARG A 838 12.51 1.78 51.37
N GLN A 839 12.33 1.27 50.16
CA GLN A 839 11.54 1.94 49.14
C GLN A 839 10.03 1.68 49.34
N THR A 840 9.19 2.60 48.82
CA THR A 840 7.76 2.37 48.56
C THR A 840 7.53 2.10 47.07
N GLY A 841 6.30 1.76 46.67
CA GLY A 841 5.91 1.62 45.26
C GLY A 841 6.28 0.27 44.66
N SER A 842 6.63 0.23 43.36
CA SER A 842 6.92 -1.02 42.64
C SER A 842 7.98 -0.81 41.55
N LEU A 843 8.75 -1.87 41.26
CA LEU A 843 9.65 -1.96 40.10
C LEU A 843 8.90 -2.18 38.78
N THR A 844 7.61 -2.52 38.86
CA THR A 844 6.74 -2.80 37.70
C THR A 844 5.77 -1.64 37.45
N PRO A 845 5.44 -1.35 36.18
CA PRO A 845 4.53 -0.26 35.86
C PRO A 845 3.09 -0.55 36.29
N VAL A 846 2.25 0.47 36.22
CA VAL A 846 0.81 0.42 36.50
C VAL A 846 0.02 0.96 35.31
N PHE A 847 -1.27 0.59 35.22
CA PHE A 847 -2.15 1.07 34.17
C PHE A 847 -2.66 2.48 34.50
N ASP A 848 -2.48 3.43 33.59
CA ASP A 848 -3.13 4.74 33.67
C ASP A 848 -4.45 4.68 32.87
N ILE A 849 -5.58 4.71 33.58
CA ILE A 849 -6.91 4.60 32.97
C ILE A 849 -7.26 5.80 32.06
N ALA A 850 -6.71 6.98 32.34
CA ALA A 850 -7.01 8.19 31.57
C ALA A 850 -6.24 8.22 30.25
N LEU A 851 -5.00 7.71 30.27
CA LEU A 851 -4.11 7.69 29.12
C LEU A 851 -4.15 6.37 28.33
N GLY A 852 -4.60 5.28 28.94
CA GLY A 852 -4.60 3.95 28.31
C GLY A 852 -3.22 3.28 28.26
N ILE A 853 -2.21 3.82 28.95
CA ILE A 853 -0.80 3.40 28.83
C ILE A 853 -0.23 2.87 30.14
N ALA A 854 0.90 2.16 30.03
CA ALA A 854 1.71 1.75 31.16
C ALA A 854 2.57 2.93 31.65
N VAL A 855 2.50 3.23 32.94
CA VAL A 855 3.30 4.30 33.58
C VAL A 855 4.10 3.76 34.76
N PRO A 856 5.30 4.29 35.04
CA PRO A 856 6.05 3.90 36.22
C PRO A 856 5.34 4.35 37.50
N LEU A 857 5.45 3.55 38.56
CA LEU A 857 4.97 3.92 39.89
C LEU A 857 6.08 4.63 40.66
N ALA A 858 5.79 5.80 41.23
CA ALA A 858 6.78 6.56 42.00
C ALA A 858 7.20 5.80 43.27
N SER A 859 8.50 5.80 43.57
CA SER A 859 9.08 5.25 44.79
C SER A 859 9.72 6.33 45.65
N VAL A 860 9.56 6.21 46.97
CA VAL A 860 10.18 7.10 47.97
C VAL A 860 10.80 6.24 49.05
N GLU A 861 11.94 6.69 49.58
CA GLU A 861 12.57 6.04 50.72
C GLU A 861 11.89 6.44 52.04
N VAL A 862 11.55 5.44 52.85
CA VAL A 862 10.93 5.59 54.17
C VAL A 862 11.68 4.78 55.23
N PHE A 863 11.56 5.20 56.49
CA PHE A 863 12.22 4.57 57.63
C PHE A 863 11.18 4.02 58.61
N ASP A 864 11.36 2.78 59.02
CA ASP A 864 10.41 2.08 59.88
C ASP A 864 10.89 2.00 61.34
N ALA A 865 9.97 1.72 62.26
CA ALA A 865 10.31 1.51 63.67
C ALA A 865 10.87 0.11 63.96
N VAL A 866 10.72 -0.82 63.01
CA VAL A 866 10.98 -2.25 63.17
C VAL A 866 11.91 -2.73 62.06
N GLN A 867 12.73 -3.73 62.37
CA GLN A 867 13.64 -4.37 61.42
C GLN A 867 13.13 -5.76 61.06
N SER A 868 12.98 -6.03 59.77
CA SER A 868 12.64 -7.35 59.28
C SER A 868 13.73 -8.37 59.58
N PRO A 869 13.38 -9.59 60.02
CA PRO A 869 14.33 -10.68 60.16
C PRO A 869 14.80 -11.25 58.81
N ALA A 870 14.18 -10.86 57.69
CA ALA A 870 14.46 -11.37 56.36
C ALA A 870 15.59 -10.61 55.63
N ILE A 871 16.03 -9.49 56.21
CA ILE A 871 17.15 -8.68 55.71
C ILE A 871 18.48 -9.39 56.02
N ASP A 872 19.38 -9.44 55.03
CA ASP A 872 20.69 -10.11 55.09
C ASP A 872 20.63 -11.62 55.43
N ARG A 873 19.56 -12.33 55.00
CA ARG A 873 19.32 -13.75 55.38
C ARG A 873 19.42 -14.77 54.28
N GLY A 874 19.62 -14.35 53.03
CA GLY A 874 19.77 -15.31 51.94
C GLY A 874 21.11 -16.03 51.94
N ASN A 875 21.22 -16.96 51.00
CA ASN A 875 22.41 -17.75 50.78
C ASN A 875 23.63 -16.86 50.48
N ALA A 876 24.72 -17.05 51.22
CA ALA A 876 25.97 -16.31 51.09
C ALA A 876 26.62 -16.37 49.70
N THR A 877 26.25 -17.35 48.86
CA THR A 877 26.75 -17.46 47.48
C THR A 877 25.92 -16.68 46.46
N SER A 878 24.75 -16.17 46.85
CA SER A 878 23.90 -15.34 46.00
C SER A 878 24.44 -13.92 45.94
N SER A 879 24.31 -13.28 44.78
CA SER A 879 24.68 -11.86 44.61
C SER A 879 23.76 -10.98 45.44
N PHE A 880 24.32 -9.96 46.09
CA PHE A 880 23.59 -8.85 46.74
C PHE A 880 24.00 -7.49 46.16
N GLY A 881 24.84 -7.47 45.11
CA GLY A 881 25.51 -6.26 44.64
C GLY A 881 24.60 -5.17 44.05
N ASN A 882 23.33 -5.46 43.81
CA ASN A 882 22.33 -4.47 43.38
C ASN A 882 21.51 -3.89 44.56
N GLU A 883 21.72 -4.35 45.79
CA GLU A 883 21.03 -3.83 46.98
C GLU A 883 21.64 -2.49 47.42
N PRO A 884 20.82 -1.51 47.84
CA PRO A 884 21.30 -0.19 48.22
C PRO A 884 22.11 -0.23 49.52
N ASP A 885 23.14 0.62 49.63
CA ASP A 885 23.93 0.74 50.86
C ASP A 885 23.13 1.39 52.01
N PRO A 886 23.29 0.92 53.26
CA PRO A 886 24.01 -0.29 53.69
C PRO A 886 23.27 -1.60 53.34
N ASN A 887 24.00 -2.63 52.91
CA ASN A 887 23.44 -3.93 52.43
C ASN A 887 24.01 -5.19 53.13
N GLY A 888 24.71 -5.03 54.26
CA GLY A 888 25.07 -6.12 55.19
C GLY A 888 25.97 -7.26 54.67
N GLY A 889 26.29 -7.29 53.37
CA GLY A 889 27.11 -8.32 52.72
C GLY A 889 26.40 -9.64 52.42
N PHE A 890 25.07 -9.73 52.60
CA PHE A 890 24.25 -10.89 52.28
C PHE A 890 22.99 -10.44 51.56
N ILE A 891 22.46 -11.28 50.65
CA ILE A 891 21.23 -10.95 49.93
C ILE A 891 20.03 -10.95 50.90
N ASN A 892 19.13 -9.98 50.73
CA ASN A 892 17.81 -10.03 51.34
C ASN A 892 16.99 -11.19 50.77
N LEU A 893 16.13 -11.80 51.59
CA LEU A 893 15.18 -12.81 51.13
C LEU A 893 14.04 -12.17 50.32
N GLY A 894 13.45 -12.95 49.41
CA GLY A 894 12.25 -12.57 48.66
C GLY A 894 12.48 -11.69 47.43
N ALA A 895 11.39 -11.18 46.88
CA ALA A 895 11.29 -10.56 45.55
C ALA A 895 12.30 -9.43 45.30
N TYR A 896 12.55 -8.62 46.34
CA TYR A 896 13.39 -7.43 46.23
C TYR A 896 14.87 -7.69 46.49
N GLY A 897 15.27 -8.88 46.93
CA GLY A 897 16.68 -9.22 47.14
C GLY A 897 17.51 -9.08 45.86
N ASN A 898 18.69 -8.48 45.95
CA ASN A 898 19.54 -8.12 44.81
C ASN A 898 18.82 -7.22 43.78
N THR A 899 18.00 -6.29 44.25
CA THR A 899 17.36 -5.24 43.42
C THR A 899 17.55 -3.85 44.04
N PRO A 900 17.38 -2.77 43.27
CA PRO A 900 17.42 -1.40 43.80
C PRO A 900 16.33 -1.09 44.85
N HIS A 901 15.31 -1.95 44.97
CA HIS A 901 14.23 -1.84 45.94
C HIS A 901 14.44 -2.71 47.19
N ALA A 902 15.60 -3.38 47.34
CA ALA A 902 15.94 -4.07 48.58
C ALA A 902 15.95 -3.10 49.77
N SER A 903 15.38 -3.54 50.90
CA SER A 903 15.42 -2.79 52.15
C SER A 903 16.84 -2.79 52.73
N LYS A 904 17.26 -1.65 53.26
CA LYS A 904 18.62 -1.46 53.77
C LYS A 904 18.86 -2.23 55.07
N SER A 905 20.10 -2.64 55.24
CA SER A 905 20.61 -3.32 56.43
C SER A 905 20.88 -2.34 57.58
N PRO A 906 20.94 -2.81 58.82
CA PRO A 906 21.41 -1.98 59.93
C PRO A 906 22.81 -1.41 59.68
N THR A 907 22.98 -0.12 59.93
CA THR A 907 24.31 0.50 59.95
C THR A 907 25.18 -0.13 61.06
N GLU A 908 26.37 -0.62 60.70
CA GLU A 908 27.33 -1.25 61.64
C GLU A 908 27.86 -0.32 62.73
#